data_AF-A0A0A1UFE1-F1
#
_entry.id   AF-A0A0A1UFE1-F1
#
_cell.length_a   1.000
_cell.length_b   1.000
_cell.length_c   1.000
_cell.angle_alpha   90.00
_cell.angle_beta   90.00
_cell.angle_gamma   90.00
#
_symmetry.space_group_name_H-M   'P 1'
#
loop_
_entity.id
_entity.type
_entity.pdbx_description
1 polymer ?
#
loop_
_entity_poly.entity_id
_entity_poly.type
_entity_poly.pdbx_seq_one_letter_code
_entity_poly.pdbx_strand_id
1 'polypeptide(L)'
;MFIYLFLTLFVLKTQSYECDCQPIGIDQSLGFCSNGNFNCNQFNSSTYSLCLNKDFRFTELTIFGSLLISSPNVITINSRAWVDAFQLFYISKDTTVVLNGSFHSEHNFTVEDNSTIKVFGSFSISGELLIENPQLDKPPIVLWKSDWLHLYTNTTDKNFYITNPTGNSKCFDVFSMNNSNCFNFDNDDSHLHTTDFPYNFTDGTAFLLSKNRLLRFCPKNTTLERTVVCTLNQSVYQTSYNGNKNYPFEYPHCPCDDEDTNCYLNLNQNVSIVDFQNVQMLNTIFVIDKNVDIHNANNIKEIQIKDDVRVNITSLFNYFSTNFSFGTLTVTDTNTQNSYSFNYNSTTHTLTVAPKLIFDIEIFSQITEIKIDVEVTIENILISGKCFVFFGENVTEVHYLSFTQSFNASDVGVLYFEKDKTYNLISPDCILMKRSFSSTICLKCNTNTKLGNGKCVGLSQNCKTINSENYCVECQYGYYLNANNDCIQSNNNCQVGNENVCIKCVSNYIIDNGQCTKNKDCKATNGINCIKCYKGELNANCGSCSDVNCMTCENNRCIVCNDGYYLGDDGMCQLTIDTSIYVYNDIIYCKDGYYIDNSECKSCSTNNANWMKCDVEKPIKCSNDFEITESGSCESITCKNNEKIEQNGRCSVTQNKCAFTLNNKCVECTDNYTIDDNGNCIQNNGEIEQSNWSFFQHFRLPKMHPYLFRIVL
;
A
#
# COMPACT_ATOMS: atom_id res chain seq x y z
N MET A 1 -64.50 35.58 47.08
CA MET A 1 -65.43 34.46 46.84
C MET A 1 -64.59 33.29 46.37
N PHE A 2 -64.36 32.29 47.21
CA PHE A 2 -63.53 31.13 46.86
C PHE A 2 -64.34 30.15 46.01
N ILE A 3 -63.75 29.67 44.91
CA ILE A 3 -64.28 28.54 44.14
C ILE A 3 -63.38 27.35 44.48
N TYR A 4 -63.94 26.36 45.18
CA TYR A 4 -63.25 25.11 45.46
C TYR A 4 -63.24 24.23 44.21
N LEU A 5 -62.05 23.88 43.72
CA LEU A 5 -61.87 22.87 42.69
C LEU A 5 -62.03 21.48 43.34
N PHE A 6 -63.15 20.82 43.10
CA PHE A 6 -63.36 19.44 43.56
C PHE A 6 -62.49 18.47 42.76
N LEU A 7 -61.38 18.03 43.35
CA LEU A 7 -60.51 17.03 42.75
C LEU A 7 -61.11 15.64 42.98
N THR A 8 -61.95 15.16 42.06
CA THR A 8 -62.49 13.80 42.12
C THR A 8 -61.39 12.78 41.81
N LEU A 9 -60.83 12.14 42.84
CA LEU A 9 -60.02 10.94 42.64
C LEU A 9 -60.90 9.84 42.04
N PHE A 10 -60.68 9.53 40.76
CA PHE A 10 -61.04 8.23 40.21
C PHE A 10 -60.10 7.19 40.83
N VAL A 11 -60.54 6.58 41.93
CA VAL A 11 -59.97 5.31 42.38
C VAL A 11 -60.35 4.27 41.33
N LEU A 12 -59.38 3.91 40.47
CA LEU A 12 -59.50 2.74 39.62
C LEU A 12 -59.63 1.52 40.52
N LYS A 13 -60.87 1.03 40.67
CA LYS A 13 -61.16 -0.20 41.40
C LYS A 13 -60.67 -1.35 40.54
N THR A 14 -59.48 -1.87 40.85
CA THR A 14 -58.98 -3.14 40.30
C THR A 14 -59.99 -4.26 40.60
N GLN A 15 -60.03 -5.30 39.77
CA GLN A 15 -60.87 -6.46 40.02
C GLN A 15 -60.25 -7.35 41.11
N SER A 16 -60.26 -6.87 42.35
CA SER A 16 -59.90 -7.69 43.50
C SER A 16 -60.97 -8.76 43.72
N TYR A 17 -60.70 -9.99 43.28
CA TYR A 17 -61.51 -11.15 43.62
C TYR A 17 -61.67 -11.26 45.15
N GLU A 18 -62.89 -11.48 45.62
CA GLU A 18 -63.17 -11.58 47.06
C GLU A 18 -62.64 -12.91 47.62
N CYS A 19 -62.19 -12.85 48.88
CA CYS A 19 -61.23 -13.79 49.45
C CYS A 19 -61.81 -14.48 50.69
N ASP A 20 -62.50 -15.59 50.51
CA ASP A 20 -63.32 -16.22 51.56
C ASP A 20 -62.46 -16.87 52.66
N CYS A 21 -61.33 -17.47 52.27
CA CYS A 21 -60.49 -18.31 53.12
C CYS A 21 -58.98 -17.98 52.95
N GLN A 22 -58.25 -17.97 54.08
CA GLN A 22 -56.80 -17.77 54.13
C GLN A 22 -56.14 -18.81 55.07
N PRO A 23 -54.92 -19.28 54.79
CA PRO A 23 -54.27 -20.33 55.58
C PRO A 23 -53.79 -19.84 56.95
N ILE A 24 -53.99 -20.65 58.00
CA ILE A 24 -53.47 -20.39 59.35
C ILE A 24 -52.01 -20.88 59.41
N GLY A 25 -51.12 -20.20 58.69
CA GLY A 25 -49.70 -20.54 58.59
C GLY A 25 -49.33 -21.13 57.23
N ILE A 26 -48.44 -22.14 57.23
CA ILE A 26 -47.77 -22.65 56.01
C ILE A 26 -48.18 -24.08 55.62
N ASP A 27 -49.17 -24.67 56.30
CA ASP A 27 -49.55 -26.07 56.11
C ASP A 27 -51.06 -26.27 56.32
N GLN A 28 -51.68 -27.07 55.45
CA GLN A 28 -53.12 -27.40 55.46
C GLN A 28 -53.61 -27.98 56.79
N SER A 29 -52.78 -28.74 57.51
CA SER A 29 -53.14 -29.34 58.81
C SER A 29 -53.33 -28.32 59.94
N LEU A 30 -52.94 -27.06 59.73
CA LEU A 30 -53.19 -25.94 60.67
C LEU A 30 -54.56 -25.27 60.45
N GLY A 31 -55.26 -25.61 59.37
CA GLY A 31 -56.56 -25.04 59.03
C GLY A 31 -56.50 -23.66 58.37
N PHE A 32 -57.68 -23.06 58.19
CA PHE A 32 -57.87 -21.82 57.44
C PHE A 32 -58.85 -20.90 58.18
N CYS A 33 -58.56 -19.60 58.22
CA CYS A 33 -59.48 -18.59 58.74
C CYS A 33 -60.40 -18.07 57.62
N SER A 34 -61.62 -17.68 57.98
CA SER A 34 -62.59 -17.09 57.04
C SER A 34 -62.65 -15.57 57.17
N ASN A 35 -62.77 -14.88 56.04
CA ASN A 35 -63.19 -13.48 55.96
C ASN A 35 -64.72 -13.38 55.81
N GLY A 36 -65.48 -13.92 56.77
CA GLY A 36 -66.94 -13.85 56.76
C GLY A 36 -67.61 -15.06 57.39
N ASN A 37 -68.71 -15.52 56.77
CA ASN A 37 -69.52 -16.64 57.25
C ASN A 37 -69.17 -17.98 56.56
N PHE A 38 -68.01 -18.09 55.90
CA PHE A 38 -67.63 -19.29 55.13
C PHE A 38 -66.97 -20.35 56.01
N ASN A 39 -67.25 -21.63 55.75
CA ASN A 39 -66.67 -22.74 56.51
C ASN A 39 -65.38 -23.26 55.85
N CYS A 40 -64.29 -22.54 56.03
CA CYS A 40 -62.98 -22.86 55.46
C CYS A 40 -62.32 -24.17 55.95
N ASN A 41 -63.03 -25.00 56.72
CA ASN A 41 -62.57 -26.30 57.24
C ASN A 41 -63.15 -27.50 56.47
N GLN A 42 -63.85 -27.29 55.34
CA GLN A 42 -64.44 -28.35 54.52
C GLN A 42 -63.76 -28.47 53.15
N PHE A 43 -62.62 -29.17 53.13
CA PHE A 43 -61.64 -29.25 52.03
C PHE A 43 -62.07 -29.94 50.72
N ASN A 44 -63.37 -30.09 50.51
CA ASN A 44 -63.95 -30.58 49.26
C ASN A 44 -65.23 -29.77 48.94
N SER A 45 -65.06 -28.52 48.53
CA SER A 45 -66.19 -27.67 48.11
C SER A 45 -65.82 -26.69 47.01
N SER A 46 -66.51 -26.81 45.88
CA SER A 46 -66.41 -25.94 44.71
C SER A 46 -67.06 -24.55 44.91
N THR A 47 -67.17 -24.06 46.14
CA THR A 47 -68.04 -22.90 46.48
C THR A 47 -67.34 -21.68 47.09
N TYR A 48 -66.08 -21.81 47.53
CA TYR A 48 -65.36 -20.72 48.22
C TYR A 48 -63.95 -20.51 47.66
N SER A 49 -63.42 -19.29 47.80
CA SER A 49 -62.07 -18.92 47.36
C SER A 49 -61.01 -19.11 48.46
N LEU A 50 -59.88 -19.72 48.09
CA LEU A 50 -58.65 -19.78 48.89
C LEU A 50 -57.62 -18.78 48.34
N CYS A 51 -57.07 -17.94 49.21
CA CYS A 51 -56.01 -17.00 48.86
C CYS A 51 -54.67 -17.40 49.46
N LEU A 52 -53.61 -17.44 48.63
CA LEU A 52 -52.24 -17.75 49.04
C LEU A 52 -51.28 -16.60 48.68
N ASN A 53 -50.53 -16.11 49.67
CA ASN A 53 -49.56 -15.01 49.52
C ASN A 53 -48.17 -15.30 50.10
N LYS A 54 -47.93 -16.55 50.54
CA LYS A 54 -46.70 -17.08 51.15
C LYS A 54 -46.59 -18.57 50.84
N ASP A 55 -45.40 -19.13 50.97
CA ASP A 55 -45.13 -20.57 50.83
C ASP A 55 -46.13 -21.41 51.62
N PHE A 56 -46.65 -22.45 50.98
CA PHE A 56 -47.73 -23.27 51.52
C PHE A 56 -47.56 -24.77 51.19
N ARG A 57 -48.14 -25.63 52.03
CA ARG A 57 -48.15 -27.08 51.84
C ARG A 57 -49.55 -27.68 52.00
N PHE A 58 -50.06 -28.23 50.91
CA PHE A 58 -51.17 -29.17 50.92
C PHE A 58 -50.67 -30.56 51.33
N THR A 59 -51.43 -31.22 52.20
CA THR A 59 -51.12 -32.53 52.79
C THR A 59 -52.04 -33.63 52.25
N GLU A 60 -53.25 -33.27 51.80
CA GLU A 60 -54.30 -34.19 51.35
C GLU A 60 -54.92 -33.70 50.03
N LEU A 61 -55.79 -34.50 49.40
CA LEU A 61 -56.55 -34.07 48.22
C LEU A 61 -57.47 -32.91 48.60
N THR A 62 -57.50 -31.85 47.79
CA THR A 62 -58.14 -30.59 48.18
C THR A 62 -58.84 -29.92 47.01
N ILE A 63 -60.16 -29.74 47.10
CA ILE A 63 -61.00 -29.10 46.07
C ILE A 63 -61.58 -27.79 46.59
N PHE A 64 -61.38 -26.71 45.83
CA PHE A 64 -61.86 -25.36 46.13
C PHE A 64 -62.76 -24.79 45.03
N GLY A 65 -63.51 -23.73 45.33
CA GLY A 65 -64.14 -22.90 44.32
C GLY A 65 -63.10 -22.14 43.51
N SER A 66 -62.29 -21.32 44.16
CA SER A 66 -61.23 -20.56 43.49
C SER A 66 -59.89 -20.67 44.22
N LEU A 67 -58.79 -20.69 43.48
CA LEU A 67 -57.42 -20.62 44.01
C LEU A 67 -56.78 -19.32 43.53
N LEU A 68 -56.65 -18.35 44.44
CA LEU A 68 -56.16 -17.00 44.17
C LEU A 68 -54.74 -16.86 44.73
N ILE A 69 -53.74 -16.66 43.88
CA ILE A 69 -52.34 -16.56 44.28
C ILE A 69 -51.79 -15.17 43.96
N SER A 70 -51.26 -14.50 44.98
CA SER A 70 -50.77 -13.12 44.88
C SER A 70 -49.62 -12.87 45.83
N SER A 71 -48.42 -12.58 45.31
CA SER A 71 -47.22 -12.36 46.13
C SER A 71 -46.18 -11.51 45.39
N PRO A 72 -45.62 -10.45 46.01
CA PRO A 72 -44.50 -9.69 45.46
C PRO A 72 -43.15 -10.42 45.56
N ASN A 73 -43.14 -11.64 46.08
CA ASN A 73 -41.98 -12.55 46.14
C ASN A 73 -42.33 -13.88 45.46
N VAL A 74 -41.32 -14.66 45.11
CA VAL A 74 -41.52 -16.06 44.68
C VAL A 74 -42.25 -16.84 45.78
N ILE A 75 -43.39 -17.45 45.43
CA ILE A 75 -44.22 -18.27 46.34
C ILE A 75 -44.12 -19.74 45.93
N THR A 76 -43.81 -20.63 46.88
CA THR A 76 -43.67 -22.07 46.67
C THR A 76 -44.85 -22.82 47.28
N ILE A 77 -45.66 -23.45 46.42
CA ILE A 77 -46.79 -24.29 46.83
C ILE A 77 -46.39 -25.75 46.63
N ASN A 78 -46.52 -26.54 47.68
CA ASN A 78 -46.17 -27.96 47.69
C ASN A 78 -47.45 -28.79 47.92
N SER A 79 -47.64 -29.86 47.15
CA SER A 79 -48.71 -30.83 47.38
C SER A 79 -48.19 -32.26 47.31
N ARG A 80 -48.89 -33.16 48.02
CA ARG A 80 -48.73 -34.63 47.94
C ARG A 80 -49.90 -35.33 47.24
N ALA A 81 -50.90 -34.58 46.84
CA ALA A 81 -52.13 -35.04 46.20
C ALA A 81 -52.58 -34.01 45.14
N TRP A 82 -53.75 -34.23 44.55
CA TRP A 82 -54.39 -33.26 43.67
C TRP A 82 -54.90 -32.03 44.43
N VAL A 83 -54.69 -30.86 43.82
CA VAL A 83 -55.19 -29.56 44.28
C VAL A 83 -55.99 -28.97 43.12
N ASP A 84 -57.30 -28.88 43.32
CA ASP A 84 -58.26 -28.70 42.23
C ASP A 84 -59.02 -27.37 42.40
N ALA A 85 -58.86 -26.47 41.43
CA ALA A 85 -59.55 -25.18 41.38
C ALA A 85 -60.79 -25.28 40.46
N PHE A 86 -61.98 -25.39 41.06
CA PHE A 86 -63.19 -25.78 40.33
C PHE A 86 -63.77 -24.66 39.43
N GLN A 87 -63.71 -23.41 39.88
CA GLN A 87 -64.26 -22.25 39.16
C GLN A 87 -63.15 -21.38 38.57
N LEU A 88 -62.13 -21.02 39.38
CA LEU A 88 -61.07 -20.11 38.96
C LEU A 88 -59.72 -20.44 39.60
N PHE A 89 -58.73 -20.78 38.78
CA PHE A 89 -57.30 -20.69 39.11
C PHE A 89 -56.80 -19.31 38.66
N TYR A 90 -56.29 -18.48 39.57
CA TYR A 90 -55.88 -17.11 39.24
C TYR A 90 -54.52 -16.78 39.86
N ILE A 91 -53.59 -16.35 39.01
CA ILE A 91 -52.29 -15.77 39.40
C ILE A 91 -52.35 -14.27 39.13
N SER A 92 -52.39 -13.47 40.20
CA SER A 92 -52.36 -12.00 40.06
C SER A 92 -51.02 -11.53 39.48
N LYS A 93 -50.99 -10.27 39.05
CA LYS A 93 -49.86 -9.56 38.47
C LYS A 93 -48.57 -9.64 39.29
N ASP A 94 -47.43 -9.55 38.58
CA ASP A 94 -46.06 -9.49 39.12
C ASP A 94 -45.71 -10.68 40.06
N THR A 95 -46.45 -11.79 39.98
CA THR A 95 -46.35 -12.94 40.90
C THR A 95 -45.66 -14.13 40.25
N THR A 96 -44.57 -14.61 40.84
CA THR A 96 -43.93 -15.88 40.45
C THR A 96 -44.31 -16.99 41.42
N VAL A 97 -44.99 -18.03 40.93
CA VAL A 97 -45.35 -19.22 41.71
C VAL A 97 -44.56 -20.45 41.28
N VAL A 98 -44.16 -21.27 42.25
CA VAL A 98 -43.56 -22.60 42.05
C VAL A 98 -44.56 -23.65 42.53
N LEU A 99 -45.00 -24.53 41.63
CA LEU A 99 -45.98 -25.58 41.88
C LEU A 99 -45.27 -26.94 41.94
N ASN A 100 -45.04 -27.45 43.15
CA ASN A 100 -44.44 -28.77 43.39
C ASN A 100 -45.54 -29.79 43.73
N GLY A 101 -45.88 -30.70 42.80
CA GLY A 101 -46.98 -31.66 42.97
C GLY A 101 -48.01 -31.60 41.83
N SER A 102 -49.23 -32.07 42.09
CA SER A 102 -50.29 -32.19 41.08
C SER A 102 -51.35 -31.10 41.25
N PHE A 103 -51.64 -30.36 40.17
CA PHE A 103 -52.58 -29.23 40.20
C PHE A 103 -53.49 -29.23 38.97
N HIS A 104 -54.79 -29.00 39.18
CA HIS A 104 -55.81 -28.97 38.13
C HIS A 104 -56.63 -27.68 38.18
N SER A 105 -56.92 -27.12 37.00
CA SER A 105 -57.94 -26.09 36.80
C SER A 105 -59.11 -26.69 36.04
N GLU A 106 -60.32 -26.62 36.61
CA GLU A 106 -61.52 -27.26 36.06
C GLU A 106 -62.26 -26.36 35.04
N HIS A 107 -62.32 -25.05 35.30
CA HIS A 107 -63.06 -24.07 34.50
C HIS A 107 -62.18 -22.90 34.02
N ASN A 108 -62.01 -21.83 34.80
CA ASN A 108 -61.26 -20.65 34.34
C ASN A 108 -59.84 -20.63 34.93
N PHE A 109 -58.86 -20.32 34.09
CA PHE A 109 -57.46 -20.15 34.48
C PHE A 109 -56.96 -18.82 33.94
N THR A 110 -56.57 -17.91 34.83
CA THR A 110 -56.12 -16.57 34.48
C THR A 110 -54.72 -16.28 35.01
N VAL A 111 -53.86 -15.75 34.14
CA VAL A 111 -52.51 -15.27 34.47
C VAL A 111 -52.38 -13.81 34.04
N GLU A 112 -52.25 -12.91 35.01
CA GLU A 112 -52.11 -11.46 34.75
C GLU A 112 -50.68 -11.08 34.29
N ASP A 113 -50.51 -9.79 33.96
CA ASP A 113 -49.23 -9.11 33.69
C ASP A 113 -48.02 -9.66 34.45
N ASN A 114 -46.94 -9.98 33.72
CA ASN A 114 -45.60 -10.26 34.27
C ASN A 114 -45.52 -11.42 35.30
N SER A 115 -46.54 -12.28 35.36
CA SER A 115 -46.60 -13.43 36.27
C SER A 115 -46.05 -14.70 35.63
N THR A 116 -45.54 -15.63 36.46
CA THR A 116 -44.89 -16.86 35.98
C THR A 116 -45.20 -18.05 36.88
N ILE A 117 -45.49 -19.20 36.27
CA ILE A 117 -45.84 -20.46 36.92
C ILE A 117 -44.76 -21.49 36.61
N LYS A 118 -44.07 -22.00 37.63
CA LYS A 118 -42.97 -22.97 37.47
C LYS A 118 -43.40 -24.33 38.01
N VAL A 119 -43.71 -25.28 37.13
CA VAL A 119 -44.30 -26.57 37.48
C VAL A 119 -43.25 -27.66 37.64
N PHE A 120 -43.33 -28.38 38.75
CA PHE A 120 -42.52 -29.54 39.11
C PHE A 120 -43.45 -30.69 39.57
N GLY A 121 -44.24 -31.22 38.63
CA GLY A 121 -45.21 -32.30 38.82
C GLY A 121 -46.24 -32.36 37.69
N SER A 122 -47.39 -32.98 37.95
CA SER A 122 -48.49 -33.11 36.99
C SER A 122 -49.30 -31.81 36.90
N PHE A 123 -49.70 -31.43 35.68
CA PHE A 123 -50.53 -30.25 35.46
C PHE A 123 -51.72 -30.56 34.56
N SER A 124 -52.93 -30.14 34.95
CA SER A 124 -54.14 -30.32 34.16
C SER A 124 -54.90 -29.01 34.00
N ILE A 125 -55.48 -28.80 32.81
CA ILE A 125 -56.40 -27.69 32.54
C ILE A 125 -57.56 -28.22 31.70
N SER A 126 -58.78 -28.04 32.21
CA SER A 126 -60.00 -27.96 31.43
C SER A 126 -60.52 -26.51 31.41
N GLY A 127 -61.33 -26.19 30.42
CA GLY A 127 -61.93 -24.86 30.26
C GLY A 127 -60.97 -23.80 29.74
N GLU A 128 -61.18 -22.56 30.19
CA GLU A 128 -60.60 -21.34 29.64
C GLU A 128 -59.20 -21.04 30.20
N LEU A 129 -58.20 -20.87 29.33
CA LEU A 129 -56.92 -20.24 29.66
C LEU A 129 -56.85 -18.83 29.07
N LEU A 130 -56.75 -17.84 29.95
CA LEU A 130 -56.49 -16.43 29.65
C LEU A 130 -55.13 -16.00 30.21
N ILE A 131 -54.26 -15.46 29.36
CA ILE A 131 -53.04 -14.76 29.76
C ILE A 131 -53.23 -13.31 29.34
N GLU A 132 -53.33 -12.35 30.27
CA GLU A 132 -53.85 -11.00 29.95
C GLU A 132 -52.95 -10.20 29.00
N ASN A 133 -51.63 -10.29 29.17
CA ASN A 133 -50.63 -9.55 28.40
C ASN A 133 -49.52 -10.49 27.92
N PRO A 134 -49.82 -11.36 26.94
CA PRO A 134 -48.96 -12.47 26.57
C PRO A 134 -47.88 -12.01 25.59
N GLN A 135 -46.72 -12.65 25.62
CA GLN A 135 -45.53 -12.22 24.87
C GLN A 135 -44.88 -13.38 24.12
N LEU A 136 -44.16 -13.05 23.05
CA LEU A 136 -43.26 -13.99 22.38
C LEU A 136 -41.99 -14.18 23.22
N ASP A 137 -41.44 -15.39 23.15
CA ASP A 137 -40.22 -15.87 23.80
C ASP A 137 -40.25 -15.77 25.33
N LYS A 138 -41.46 -15.64 25.90
CA LYS A 138 -41.73 -15.56 27.35
C LYS A 138 -43.00 -16.32 27.75
N PRO A 139 -43.04 -17.65 27.60
CA PRO A 139 -44.17 -18.47 28.07
C PRO A 139 -44.34 -18.31 29.60
N PRO A 140 -45.51 -17.86 30.09
CA PRO A 140 -45.73 -17.65 31.52
C PRO A 140 -45.89 -18.97 32.28
N ILE A 141 -46.24 -20.08 31.61
CA ILE A 141 -46.34 -21.41 32.23
C ILE A 141 -45.12 -22.25 31.82
N VAL A 142 -44.28 -22.59 32.80
CA VAL A 142 -42.98 -23.23 32.58
C VAL A 142 -42.91 -24.55 33.33
N LEU A 143 -43.14 -25.64 32.61
CA LEU A 143 -43.01 -27.00 33.09
C LEU A 143 -41.52 -27.34 33.11
N TRP A 144 -40.92 -27.20 34.31
CA TRP A 144 -39.52 -27.51 34.56
C TRP A 144 -39.30 -28.98 34.86
N LYS A 145 -40.23 -29.64 35.54
CA LYS A 145 -40.18 -31.09 35.74
C LYS A 145 -41.59 -31.68 35.67
N SER A 146 -42.06 -31.87 34.45
CA SER A 146 -43.28 -32.59 34.15
C SER A 146 -43.08 -33.50 32.94
N ASP A 147 -43.72 -34.65 32.99
CA ASP A 147 -44.00 -35.57 31.89
C ASP A 147 -45.52 -35.65 31.61
N TRP A 148 -46.33 -34.85 32.31
CA TRP A 148 -47.79 -34.97 32.37
C TRP A 148 -48.44 -33.57 32.32
N LEU A 149 -48.89 -33.16 31.12
CA LEU A 149 -49.64 -31.94 30.84
C LEU A 149 -50.98 -32.30 30.16
N HIS A 150 -52.03 -32.44 30.97
CA HIS A 150 -53.35 -32.88 30.52
C HIS A 150 -54.21 -31.66 30.14
N LEU A 151 -54.32 -31.38 28.83
CA LEU A 151 -55.23 -30.37 28.28
C LEU A 151 -56.49 -31.05 27.74
N TYR A 152 -57.62 -30.93 28.43
CA TYR A 152 -58.81 -31.73 28.17
C TYR A 152 -59.45 -31.53 26.78
N THR A 153 -59.95 -32.60 26.17
CA THR A 153 -60.68 -32.62 24.89
C THR A 153 -61.91 -33.53 24.97
N ASN A 154 -62.76 -33.49 23.94
CA ASN A 154 -63.88 -34.42 23.70
C ASN A 154 -64.90 -34.62 24.85
N THR A 155 -64.95 -33.69 25.80
CA THR A 155 -65.95 -33.65 26.89
C THR A 155 -67.04 -32.63 26.56
N THR A 156 -68.23 -32.75 27.16
CA THR A 156 -69.35 -31.84 26.87
C THR A 156 -69.17 -30.43 27.43
N ASP A 157 -68.52 -30.33 28.60
CA ASP A 157 -68.49 -29.09 29.41
C ASP A 157 -67.09 -28.73 29.95
N LYS A 158 -66.02 -29.46 29.54
CA LYS A 158 -64.67 -29.34 30.13
C LYS A 158 -63.53 -29.23 29.10
N ASN A 159 -63.80 -28.92 27.83
CA ASN A 159 -62.72 -28.82 26.84
C ASN A 159 -61.78 -27.64 27.16
N PHE A 160 -60.48 -27.86 27.04
CA PHE A 160 -59.47 -26.80 27.10
C PHE A 160 -59.61 -25.85 25.91
N TYR A 161 -59.52 -24.55 26.15
CA TYR A 161 -59.38 -23.54 25.11
C TYR A 161 -58.56 -22.34 25.58
N ILE A 162 -57.90 -21.69 24.62
CA ILE A 162 -57.12 -20.46 24.85
C ILE A 162 -57.93 -19.27 24.33
N THR A 163 -58.27 -18.34 25.21
CA THR A 163 -58.94 -17.07 24.85
C THR A 163 -57.90 -16.04 24.43
N ASN A 164 -58.12 -15.36 23.31
CA ASN A 164 -57.21 -14.30 22.87
C ASN A 164 -57.53 -12.98 23.58
N PRO A 165 -56.58 -12.33 24.28
CA PRO A 165 -56.83 -11.07 24.97
C PRO A 165 -57.35 -9.96 24.05
N THR A 166 -58.23 -9.13 24.59
CA THR A 166 -58.89 -8.05 23.84
C THR A 166 -57.87 -7.09 23.24
N GLY A 167 -57.78 -7.07 21.91
CA GLY A 167 -56.86 -6.21 21.16
C GLY A 167 -55.52 -6.84 20.80
N ASN A 168 -55.20 -8.06 21.25
CA ASN A 168 -54.02 -8.77 20.77
C ASN A 168 -54.23 -9.30 19.34
N SER A 169 -53.23 -9.06 18.47
CA SER A 169 -53.18 -9.53 17.08
C SER A 169 -51.92 -10.33 16.75
N LYS A 170 -51.03 -10.56 17.72
CA LYS A 170 -49.76 -11.27 17.55
C LYS A 170 -49.82 -12.67 18.15
N CYS A 171 -49.00 -13.58 17.62
CA CYS A 171 -48.73 -14.83 18.32
C CYS A 171 -48.05 -14.58 19.67
N PHE A 172 -48.18 -15.52 20.60
CA PHE A 172 -47.56 -15.49 21.92
C PHE A 172 -47.30 -16.90 22.46
N ASP A 173 -46.37 -17.01 23.40
CA ASP A 173 -46.03 -18.30 24.02
C ASP A 173 -46.82 -18.55 25.29
N VAL A 174 -47.19 -19.82 25.49
CA VAL A 174 -48.14 -20.27 26.53
C VAL A 174 -47.43 -21.22 27.48
N PHE A 175 -46.89 -22.32 26.95
CA PHE A 175 -46.18 -23.35 27.70
C PHE A 175 -44.75 -23.52 27.20
N SER A 176 -43.79 -23.45 28.12
CA SER A 176 -42.46 -24.03 27.93
C SER A 176 -42.40 -25.36 28.67
N MET A 177 -41.99 -26.42 27.99
CA MET A 177 -41.97 -27.80 28.49
C MET A 177 -40.55 -28.37 28.53
N ASN A 178 -40.26 -29.22 29.50
CA ASN A 178 -38.95 -29.88 29.62
C ASN A 178 -38.81 -31.15 28.77
N ASN A 179 -39.87 -31.62 28.12
CA ASN A 179 -39.90 -32.85 27.34
C ASN A 179 -40.86 -32.68 26.14
N SER A 180 -40.55 -33.30 25.01
CA SER A 180 -41.43 -33.35 23.82
C SER A 180 -42.71 -34.13 24.08
N ASN A 181 -42.70 -34.98 25.10
CA ASN A 181 -43.75 -35.97 25.37
C ASN A 181 -44.72 -35.56 26.50
N CYS A 182 -44.72 -34.30 26.94
CA CYS A 182 -45.60 -33.85 28.04
C CYS A 182 -47.10 -34.04 27.73
N PHE A 183 -47.50 -34.14 26.46
CA PHE A 183 -48.86 -34.43 25.98
C PHE A 183 -49.15 -35.92 25.73
N ASN A 184 -48.18 -36.82 25.95
CA ASN A 184 -48.27 -38.23 25.55
C ASN A 184 -47.91 -39.14 26.75
N PHE A 185 -48.52 -38.87 27.91
CA PHE A 185 -48.30 -39.64 29.14
C PHE A 185 -49.11 -40.95 29.18
N ASP A 186 -50.23 -41.00 28.47
CA ASP A 186 -50.97 -42.22 28.15
C ASP A 186 -51.51 -42.15 26.70
N ASN A 187 -52.63 -42.83 26.40
CA ASN A 187 -53.21 -42.94 25.06
C ASN A 187 -54.76 -42.76 25.12
N ASP A 188 -55.27 -41.95 26.04
CA ASP A 188 -56.71 -41.66 26.18
C ASP A 188 -57.14 -40.43 25.36
N ASP A 189 -58.18 -40.58 24.52
CA ASP A 189 -58.74 -39.54 23.63
C ASP A 189 -59.40 -38.35 24.39
N SER A 190 -59.21 -38.26 25.71
CA SER A 190 -59.73 -37.23 26.62
C SER A 190 -58.84 -35.98 26.74
N HIS A 191 -57.67 -35.96 26.11
CA HIS A 191 -56.75 -34.81 26.11
C HIS A 191 -56.15 -34.52 24.71
N LEU A 192 -55.38 -33.43 24.60
CA LEU A 192 -54.56 -33.13 23.43
C LEU A 192 -53.26 -33.91 23.47
N HIS A 193 -52.95 -34.64 22.40
CA HIS A 193 -51.66 -35.25 22.12
C HIS A 193 -50.78 -34.36 21.25
N THR A 194 -49.46 -34.62 21.20
CA THR A 194 -48.51 -33.91 20.33
C THR A 194 -48.92 -33.94 18.85
N THR A 195 -49.60 -35.01 18.41
CA THR A 195 -50.06 -35.20 17.03
C THR A 195 -51.23 -34.33 16.61
N ASP A 196 -51.95 -33.72 17.56
CA ASP A 196 -53.15 -32.92 17.29
C ASP A 196 -52.81 -31.47 16.92
N PHE A 197 -51.52 -31.11 17.03
CA PHE A 197 -51.00 -29.79 16.69
C PHE A 197 -50.58 -29.74 15.20
N PRO A 198 -50.94 -28.69 14.45
CA PRO A 198 -51.55 -27.44 14.91
C PRO A 198 -53.06 -27.53 15.22
N TYR A 199 -53.42 -27.20 16.46
CA TYR A 199 -54.78 -27.35 16.98
C TYR A 199 -55.56 -26.04 16.87
N ASN A 200 -56.81 -26.11 16.41
CA ASN A 200 -57.63 -24.93 16.11
C ASN A 200 -58.69 -24.68 17.18
N PHE A 201 -58.57 -23.55 17.87
CA PHE A 201 -59.57 -23.01 18.79
C PHE A 201 -60.46 -21.97 18.08
N THR A 202 -61.50 -21.48 18.76
CA THR A 202 -62.40 -20.43 18.25
C THR A 202 -61.64 -19.15 17.86
N ASP A 203 -60.69 -18.76 18.71
CA ASP A 203 -59.97 -17.49 18.70
C ASP A 203 -58.64 -17.50 17.92
N GLY A 204 -58.15 -18.68 17.54
CA GLY A 204 -56.83 -18.84 16.96
C GLY A 204 -56.34 -20.30 16.92
N THR A 205 -55.10 -20.50 16.54
CA THR A 205 -54.47 -21.81 16.37
C THR A 205 -53.25 -21.93 17.27
N ALA A 206 -53.12 -23.05 17.99
CA ALA A 206 -51.90 -23.38 18.73
C ALA A 206 -50.98 -24.26 17.90
N PHE A 207 -49.68 -23.99 18.01
CA PHE A 207 -48.59 -24.66 17.32
C PHE A 207 -47.56 -25.15 18.33
N LEU A 208 -46.87 -26.24 17.98
CA LEU A 208 -45.72 -26.71 18.72
C LEU A 208 -44.42 -26.37 17.97
N LEU A 209 -43.44 -25.85 18.70
CA LEU A 209 -42.11 -25.47 18.23
C LEU A 209 -41.04 -26.06 19.17
N SER A 210 -39.76 -25.89 18.83
CA SER A 210 -38.62 -26.21 19.71
C SER A 210 -38.63 -27.68 20.17
N LYS A 211 -38.70 -28.62 19.21
CA LYS A 211 -38.85 -30.08 19.39
C LYS A 211 -40.07 -30.47 20.20
N ASN A 212 -41.22 -29.86 19.88
CA ASN A 212 -42.50 -30.03 20.59
C ASN A 212 -42.46 -29.61 22.07
N ARG A 213 -41.56 -28.68 22.44
CA ARG A 213 -41.39 -28.20 23.82
C ARG A 213 -41.88 -26.78 24.06
N LEU A 214 -42.24 -26.03 23.02
CA LEU A 214 -42.84 -24.70 23.14
C LEU A 214 -44.24 -24.72 22.50
N LEU A 215 -45.28 -24.39 23.28
CA LEU A 215 -46.63 -24.18 22.74
C LEU A 215 -46.86 -22.68 22.51
N ARG A 216 -47.03 -22.32 21.25
CA ARG A 216 -47.25 -20.95 20.76
C ARG A 216 -48.67 -20.83 20.22
N PHE A 217 -49.45 -19.89 20.73
CA PHE A 217 -50.78 -19.58 20.21
C PHE A 217 -50.70 -18.40 19.24
N CYS A 218 -51.42 -18.47 18.12
CA CYS A 218 -51.56 -17.39 17.15
C CYS A 218 -53.05 -17.04 16.98
N PRO A 219 -53.44 -15.76 17.16
CA PRO A 219 -54.82 -15.32 16.94
C PRO A 219 -55.33 -15.61 15.52
N LYS A 220 -56.65 -15.65 15.37
CA LYS A 220 -57.31 -15.94 14.11
C LYS A 220 -56.89 -14.96 13.00
N ASN A 221 -56.42 -15.52 11.88
CA ASN A 221 -55.83 -14.82 10.73
C ASN A 221 -54.41 -14.24 10.95
N THR A 222 -53.76 -14.50 12.10
CA THR A 222 -52.34 -14.18 12.32
C THR A 222 -51.47 -15.32 11.80
N THR A 223 -50.44 -15.01 11.02
CA THR A 223 -49.44 -15.98 10.53
C THR A 223 -48.53 -16.45 11.66
N LEU A 224 -48.20 -17.74 11.69
CA LEU A 224 -47.25 -18.30 12.67
C LEU A 224 -45.87 -17.63 12.56
N GLU A 225 -45.45 -16.99 13.65
CA GLU A 225 -44.05 -16.64 13.87
C GLU A 225 -43.29 -17.89 14.37
N ARG A 226 -42.32 -18.37 13.57
CA ARG A 226 -41.49 -19.55 13.87
C ARG A 226 -40.19 -19.20 14.61
N THR A 227 -39.87 -17.92 14.78
CA THR A 227 -38.68 -17.43 15.49
C THR A 227 -38.76 -17.75 16.98
N VAL A 228 -37.80 -18.50 17.51
CA VAL A 228 -37.71 -18.81 18.95
C VAL A 228 -36.35 -18.37 19.47
N VAL A 229 -36.35 -17.55 20.53
CA VAL A 229 -35.14 -16.96 21.11
C VAL A 229 -34.74 -17.68 22.40
N CYS A 230 -33.60 -18.37 22.37
CA CYS A 230 -33.01 -19.04 23.53
C CYS A 230 -31.79 -18.29 24.06
N THR A 231 -31.82 -17.86 25.32
CA THR A 231 -30.68 -17.21 25.99
C THR A 231 -29.84 -18.21 26.77
N LEU A 232 -28.53 -18.31 26.47
CA LEU A 232 -27.57 -19.08 27.23
C LEU A 232 -27.02 -18.26 28.41
N ASN A 233 -27.32 -18.72 29.63
CA ASN A 233 -27.02 -18.07 30.90
C ASN A 233 -25.77 -18.63 31.62
N GLN A 234 -25.13 -19.66 31.09
CA GLN A 234 -23.92 -20.28 31.66
C GLN A 234 -22.91 -20.66 30.58
N SER A 235 -21.64 -20.84 30.96
CA SER A 235 -20.53 -21.15 30.03
C SER A 235 -20.50 -22.56 29.45
N VAL A 236 -21.42 -23.47 29.79
CA VAL A 236 -21.44 -24.84 29.26
C VAL A 236 -22.80 -25.14 28.65
N TYR A 237 -22.81 -25.44 27.36
CA TYR A 237 -24.00 -25.78 26.59
C TYR A 237 -24.57 -27.15 26.99
N GLN A 238 -25.89 -27.34 26.85
CA GLN A 238 -26.58 -28.62 27.08
C GLN A 238 -27.69 -28.82 26.03
N THR A 239 -27.87 -30.04 25.52
CA THR A 239 -28.83 -30.35 24.44
C THR A 239 -30.29 -30.46 24.89
N SER A 240 -30.53 -30.64 26.18
CA SER A 240 -31.86 -30.77 26.78
C SER A 240 -31.83 -30.51 28.28
N TYR A 241 -33.00 -30.23 28.87
CA TYR A 241 -33.15 -30.20 30.32
C TYR A 241 -33.15 -31.63 30.89
N ASN A 242 -32.39 -31.85 31.97
CA ASN A 242 -32.12 -33.18 32.55
C ASN A 242 -32.50 -33.30 34.04
N GLY A 243 -33.30 -32.35 34.57
CA GLY A 243 -33.68 -32.32 35.99
C GLY A 243 -32.70 -31.56 36.92
N ASN A 244 -31.57 -31.08 36.39
CA ASN A 244 -30.57 -30.34 37.17
C ASN A 244 -30.94 -28.86 37.34
N LYS A 245 -30.70 -28.30 38.53
CA LYS A 245 -30.82 -26.86 38.80
C LYS A 245 -29.80 -26.01 38.03
N ASN A 246 -28.66 -26.60 37.65
CA ASN A 246 -27.60 -25.93 36.90
C ASN A 246 -27.79 -26.04 35.38
N TYR A 247 -29.04 -26.03 34.89
CA TYR A 247 -29.34 -26.01 33.46
C TYR A 247 -29.02 -24.62 32.84
N PRO A 248 -28.44 -24.53 31.63
CA PRO A 248 -27.80 -23.30 31.17
C PRO A 248 -28.71 -22.33 30.43
N PHE A 249 -29.98 -22.65 30.16
CA PHE A 249 -30.92 -21.74 29.49
C PHE A 249 -31.99 -21.20 30.43
N GLU A 250 -32.62 -20.09 30.01
CA GLU A 250 -33.73 -19.43 30.73
C GLU A 250 -35.00 -20.30 30.81
N TYR A 251 -35.29 -21.08 29.75
CA TYR A 251 -36.48 -21.92 29.64
C TYR A 251 -36.11 -23.36 29.26
N PRO A 252 -36.80 -24.38 29.81
CA PRO A 252 -36.49 -25.80 29.57
C PRO A 252 -36.86 -26.32 28.18
N HIS A 253 -37.55 -25.53 27.34
CA HIS A 253 -37.80 -25.87 25.94
C HIS A 253 -36.55 -25.74 25.05
N CYS A 254 -35.58 -24.94 25.48
CA CYS A 254 -34.31 -24.73 24.78
C CYS A 254 -33.39 -25.97 24.85
N PRO A 255 -32.34 -26.03 24.01
CA PRO A 255 -32.17 -25.28 22.77
C PRO A 255 -33.19 -25.70 21.70
N CYS A 256 -33.54 -24.77 20.81
CA CYS A 256 -34.61 -24.90 19.81
C CYS A 256 -34.18 -25.51 18.46
N ASP A 257 -33.11 -26.30 18.42
CA ASP A 257 -32.42 -26.71 17.19
C ASP A 257 -33.17 -27.76 16.34
N ASP A 258 -34.27 -27.38 15.66
CA ASP A 258 -35.04 -28.23 14.74
C ASP A 258 -35.47 -27.51 13.45
N GLU A 259 -35.82 -28.30 12.43
CA GLU A 259 -36.14 -27.81 11.07
C GLU A 259 -37.44 -26.98 10.99
N ASP A 260 -38.34 -27.14 11.97
CA ASP A 260 -39.59 -26.37 12.07
C ASP A 260 -39.38 -25.01 12.80
N THR A 261 -38.25 -24.80 13.47
CA THR A 261 -38.04 -23.63 14.33
C THR A 261 -36.93 -22.74 13.80
N ASN A 262 -37.23 -21.44 13.62
CA ASN A 262 -36.21 -20.43 13.37
C ASN A 262 -35.49 -20.14 14.70
N CYS A 263 -34.57 -21.01 15.08
CA CYS A 263 -33.93 -20.97 16.38
C CYS A 263 -32.80 -19.92 16.43
N TYR A 264 -32.94 -18.94 17.31
CA TYR A 264 -31.92 -17.94 17.61
C TYR A 264 -31.33 -18.19 18.99
N LEU A 265 -30.01 -18.35 19.05
CA LEU A 265 -29.25 -18.52 20.28
C LEU A 265 -28.54 -17.20 20.63
N ASN A 266 -28.85 -16.65 21.80
CA ASN A 266 -28.23 -15.45 22.35
C ASN A 266 -27.36 -15.77 23.57
N LEU A 267 -26.41 -14.91 23.91
CA LEU A 267 -25.64 -15.00 25.15
C LEU A 267 -26.14 -14.02 26.22
N ASN A 268 -26.27 -14.49 27.46
CA ASN A 268 -26.41 -13.60 28.60
C ASN A 268 -25.17 -12.72 28.73
N GLN A 269 -25.35 -11.42 29.01
CA GLN A 269 -24.27 -10.43 29.10
C GLN A 269 -23.14 -10.84 30.06
N ASN A 270 -23.42 -11.62 31.10
CA ASN A 270 -22.40 -12.10 32.05
C ASN A 270 -21.52 -13.27 31.56
N VAL A 271 -21.88 -13.96 30.47
CA VAL A 271 -21.16 -15.15 29.96
C VAL A 271 -20.07 -14.75 28.98
N SER A 272 -18.81 -14.64 29.42
CA SER A 272 -17.67 -14.26 28.55
C SER A 272 -16.97 -15.43 27.84
N ILE A 273 -17.27 -16.67 28.23
CA ILE A 273 -16.70 -17.90 27.67
C ILE A 273 -17.83 -18.91 27.48
N VAL A 274 -17.84 -19.65 26.37
CA VAL A 274 -18.85 -20.67 26.04
C VAL A 274 -18.18 -21.95 25.51
N ASP A 275 -18.52 -23.09 26.10
CA ASP A 275 -18.16 -24.43 25.60
C ASP A 275 -19.41 -25.12 25.03
N PHE A 276 -19.38 -25.40 23.72
CA PHE A 276 -20.44 -26.09 22.98
C PHE A 276 -20.34 -27.61 23.01
N GLN A 277 -19.32 -28.18 23.67
CA GLN A 277 -19.14 -29.62 23.89
C GLN A 277 -19.12 -30.48 22.61
N ASN A 278 -18.76 -29.88 21.46
CA ASN A 278 -18.80 -30.49 20.12
C ASN A 278 -20.21 -30.86 19.63
N VAL A 279 -21.25 -30.27 20.21
CA VAL A 279 -22.64 -30.44 19.77
C VAL A 279 -22.85 -29.74 18.42
N GLN A 280 -23.47 -30.46 17.48
CA GLN A 280 -23.92 -29.91 16.20
C GLN A 280 -25.24 -29.13 16.38
N MET A 281 -25.37 -28.01 15.69
CA MET A 281 -26.53 -27.12 15.78
C MET A 281 -26.97 -26.69 14.37
N LEU A 282 -27.54 -27.65 13.64
CA LEU A 282 -27.80 -27.57 12.20
C LEU A 282 -28.97 -26.64 11.84
N ASN A 283 -29.77 -26.20 12.82
CA ASN A 283 -30.92 -25.32 12.63
C ASN A 283 -30.79 -23.97 13.37
N THR A 284 -29.81 -23.84 14.27
CA THR A 284 -29.62 -22.68 15.15
C THR A 284 -28.75 -21.59 14.54
N ILE A 285 -29.26 -20.36 14.51
CA ILE A 285 -28.51 -19.13 14.25
C ILE A 285 -27.95 -18.65 15.59
N PHE A 286 -26.62 -18.53 15.72
CA PHE A 286 -25.98 -18.07 16.96
C PHE A 286 -25.58 -16.61 16.85
N VAL A 287 -26.17 -15.75 17.69
CA VAL A 287 -25.97 -14.29 17.66
C VAL A 287 -25.02 -13.85 18.77
N ILE A 288 -24.01 -13.07 18.39
CA ILE A 288 -22.95 -12.61 19.27
C ILE A 288 -22.90 -11.08 19.23
N ASP A 289 -23.38 -10.43 20.29
CA ASP A 289 -23.49 -8.97 20.41
C ASP A 289 -22.39 -8.30 21.25
N LYS A 290 -21.46 -9.12 21.78
CA LYS A 290 -20.38 -8.73 22.70
C LYS A 290 -19.20 -9.71 22.66
N ASN A 291 -18.05 -9.31 23.21
CA ASN A 291 -16.83 -10.11 23.21
C ASN A 291 -17.02 -11.46 23.93
N VAL A 292 -16.56 -12.55 23.30
CA VAL A 292 -16.68 -13.92 23.83
C VAL A 292 -15.58 -14.85 23.32
N ASP A 293 -15.14 -15.76 24.19
CA ASP A 293 -14.32 -16.93 23.82
C ASP A 293 -15.22 -18.17 23.63
N ILE A 294 -15.06 -18.87 22.51
CA ILE A 294 -15.88 -20.02 22.11
C ILE A 294 -15.01 -21.27 21.98
N HIS A 295 -15.46 -22.35 22.62
CA HIS A 295 -14.80 -23.64 22.63
C HIS A 295 -15.69 -24.76 22.10
N ASN A 296 -15.07 -25.73 21.43
CA ASN A 296 -15.71 -26.95 20.93
C ASN A 296 -16.98 -26.69 20.08
N ALA A 297 -16.96 -25.64 19.25
CA ALA A 297 -18.05 -25.35 18.32
C ALA A 297 -17.99 -26.29 17.10
N ASN A 298 -19.12 -26.93 16.77
CA ASN A 298 -19.21 -27.93 15.70
C ASN A 298 -20.48 -27.67 14.88
N ASN A 299 -20.36 -27.57 13.56
CA ASN A 299 -21.46 -27.43 12.58
C ASN A 299 -22.67 -26.61 13.10
N ILE A 300 -22.44 -25.32 13.35
CA ILE A 300 -23.49 -24.34 13.61
C ILE A 300 -23.98 -23.81 12.25
N LYS A 301 -25.29 -23.75 12.04
CA LYS A 301 -25.91 -23.30 10.77
C LYS A 301 -25.42 -21.93 10.30
N GLU A 302 -25.41 -20.97 11.21
CA GLU A 302 -25.02 -19.59 10.95
C GLU A 302 -24.56 -18.95 12.27
N ILE A 303 -23.53 -18.11 12.20
CA ILE A 303 -23.08 -17.30 13.34
C ILE A 303 -23.12 -15.83 12.92
N GLN A 304 -23.86 -15.01 13.66
CA GLN A 304 -24.01 -13.58 13.40
C GLN A 304 -23.16 -12.81 14.42
N ILE A 305 -22.03 -12.25 13.97
CA ILE A 305 -21.14 -11.43 14.78
C ILE A 305 -21.49 -9.97 14.52
N LYS A 306 -21.93 -9.27 15.57
CA LYS A 306 -22.17 -7.83 15.53
C LYS A 306 -20.84 -7.07 15.37
N ASP A 307 -20.86 -5.97 14.65
CA ASP A 307 -19.69 -5.09 14.50
C ASP A 307 -19.13 -4.61 15.85
N ASP A 308 -17.82 -4.30 15.85
CA ASP A 308 -17.02 -3.87 17.00
C ASP A 308 -16.90 -4.92 18.14
N VAL A 309 -17.28 -6.17 17.84
CA VAL A 309 -17.12 -7.33 18.72
C VAL A 309 -15.89 -8.15 18.31
N ARG A 310 -15.11 -8.58 19.31
CA ARG A 310 -14.08 -9.62 19.17
C ARG A 310 -14.61 -10.99 19.60
N VAL A 311 -14.60 -11.94 18.69
CA VAL A 311 -14.95 -13.33 18.94
C VAL A 311 -13.71 -14.20 18.78
N ASN A 312 -13.35 -15.00 19.79
CA ASN A 312 -12.29 -15.99 19.67
C ASN A 312 -12.90 -17.38 19.57
N ILE A 313 -12.46 -18.22 18.63
CA ILE A 313 -13.01 -19.56 18.42
C ILE A 313 -11.86 -20.58 18.34
N THR A 314 -11.81 -21.51 19.29
CA THR A 314 -10.90 -22.67 19.24
C THR A 314 -11.53 -23.80 18.44
N SER A 315 -10.74 -24.48 17.61
CA SER A 315 -11.17 -25.68 16.88
C SER A 315 -12.34 -25.44 15.93
N LEU A 316 -12.23 -24.38 15.13
CA LEU A 316 -13.06 -24.15 13.95
C LEU A 316 -13.12 -25.38 13.03
N PHE A 317 -14.26 -25.53 12.35
CA PHE A 317 -14.50 -26.55 11.33
C PHE A 317 -14.40 -25.95 9.92
N ASN A 318 -14.01 -26.75 8.93
CA ASN A 318 -13.97 -26.31 7.52
C ASN A 318 -15.40 -25.99 7.02
N TYR A 319 -15.52 -24.97 6.17
CA TYR A 319 -16.78 -24.38 5.71
C TYR A 319 -17.63 -23.71 6.82
N PHE A 320 -17.01 -23.38 7.96
CA PHE A 320 -17.59 -22.44 8.92
C PHE A 320 -17.92 -21.11 8.23
N SER A 321 -19.14 -20.61 8.41
CA SER A 321 -19.59 -19.34 7.84
C SER A 321 -20.12 -18.41 8.92
N THR A 322 -19.72 -17.14 8.85
CA THR A 322 -20.10 -16.10 9.82
C THR A 322 -20.48 -14.80 9.11
N ASN A 323 -21.53 -14.16 9.60
CA ASN A 323 -22.11 -12.94 9.06
C ASN A 323 -21.77 -11.73 9.93
N PHE A 324 -21.49 -10.61 9.28
CA PHE A 324 -21.23 -9.27 9.85
C PHE A 324 -22.13 -8.24 9.13
N SER A 325 -22.11 -6.96 9.51
CA SER A 325 -22.85 -5.93 8.74
C SER A 325 -22.39 -5.80 7.28
N PHE A 326 -21.11 -6.11 7.01
CA PHE A 326 -20.52 -5.98 5.68
C PHE A 326 -20.92 -7.10 4.72
N GLY A 327 -21.33 -8.27 5.23
CA GLY A 327 -21.39 -9.49 4.44
C GLY A 327 -20.98 -10.73 5.22
N THR A 328 -20.49 -11.72 4.49
CA THR A 328 -20.25 -13.09 4.96
C THR A 328 -18.78 -13.45 4.81
N LEU A 329 -18.20 -14.09 5.83
CA LEU A 329 -16.89 -14.73 5.75
C LEU A 329 -17.07 -16.24 5.89
N THR A 330 -16.61 -17.00 4.89
CA THR A 330 -16.71 -18.47 4.88
C THR A 330 -15.31 -19.07 4.82
N VAL A 331 -14.97 -19.85 5.83
CA VAL A 331 -13.62 -20.37 6.05
C VAL A 331 -13.42 -21.65 5.24
N THR A 332 -12.48 -21.64 4.30
CA THR A 332 -12.30 -22.74 3.33
C THR A 332 -11.40 -23.85 3.84
N ASP A 333 -10.38 -23.52 4.63
CA ASP A 333 -9.51 -24.49 5.32
C ASP A 333 -9.09 -24.03 6.72
N THR A 334 -8.94 -24.98 7.65
CA THR A 334 -8.63 -24.71 9.07
C THR A 334 -7.63 -25.68 9.66
N ASN A 335 -6.83 -25.20 10.62
CA ASN A 335 -6.17 -26.08 11.58
C ASN A 335 -7.03 -26.14 12.84
N THR A 336 -7.65 -27.30 13.08
CA THR A 336 -8.55 -27.55 14.21
C THR A 336 -7.88 -27.48 15.59
N GLN A 337 -6.55 -27.30 15.68
CA GLN A 337 -5.82 -27.09 16.93
C GLN A 337 -5.60 -25.60 17.28
N ASN A 338 -5.90 -24.68 16.37
CA ASN A 338 -5.70 -23.25 16.58
C ASN A 338 -6.93 -22.57 17.22
N SER A 339 -6.67 -21.43 17.87
CA SER A 339 -7.69 -20.44 18.23
C SER A 339 -7.63 -19.29 17.24
N TYR A 340 -8.77 -18.87 16.72
CA TYR A 340 -8.86 -17.77 15.76
C TYR A 340 -9.73 -16.64 16.31
N SER A 341 -9.21 -15.43 16.28
CA SER A 341 -9.90 -14.20 16.65
C SER A 341 -10.50 -13.56 15.40
N PHE A 342 -11.76 -13.13 15.47
CA PHE A 342 -12.45 -12.36 14.44
C PHE A 342 -12.96 -11.05 15.05
N ASN A 343 -12.83 -9.95 14.31
CA ASN A 343 -13.38 -8.64 14.66
C ASN A 343 -13.50 -7.78 13.40
N TYR A 344 -14.68 -7.18 13.19
CA TYR A 344 -14.89 -6.16 12.17
C TYR A 344 -15.20 -4.83 12.87
N ASN A 345 -14.33 -3.83 12.68
CA ASN A 345 -14.53 -2.51 13.27
C ASN A 345 -15.35 -1.61 12.34
N SER A 346 -16.55 -1.21 12.77
CA SER A 346 -17.48 -0.41 11.96
C SER A 346 -16.90 0.96 11.59
N THR A 347 -16.16 1.58 12.51
CA THR A 347 -15.68 2.96 12.41
C THR A 347 -14.53 3.13 11.41
N THR A 348 -13.76 2.06 11.16
CA THR A 348 -12.65 2.04 10.19
C THR A 348 -12.91 1.09 9.02
N HIS A 349 -14.13 0.55 8.93
CA HIS A 349 -14.55 -0.49 7.98
C HIS A 349 -13.53 -1.65 7.86
N THR A 350 -12.83 -1.98 8.95
CA THR A 350 -11.66 -2.87 8.93
C THR A 350 -11.97 -4.24 9.51
N LEU A 351 -11.86 -5.27 8.68
CA LEU A 351 -11.87 -6.68 9.07
C LEU A 351 -10.49 -7.11 9.58
N THR A 352 -10.49 -7.71 10.76
CA THR A 352 -9.32 -8.33 11.41
C THR A 352 -9.62 -9.79 11.79
N VAL A 353 -8.67 -10.66 11.48
CA VAL A 353 -8.68 -12.11 11.68
C VAL A 353 -7.24 -12.56 11.96
N ALA A 354 -7.03 -13.34 13.02
CA ALA A 354 -5.70 -13.87 13.38
C ALA A 354 -5.81 -15.19 14.17
N PRO A 355 -4.89 -16.16 14.02
CA PRO A 355 -3.72 -16.18 13.14
C PRO A 355 -4.09 -16.47 11.67
N LYS A 356 -3.11 -16.78 10.81
CA LYS A 356 -3.32 -17.08 9.39
C LYS A 356 -4.44 -18.11 9.16
N LEU A 357 -5.39 -17.71 8.32
CA LEU A 357 -6.57 -18.44 7.88
C LEU A 357 -6.63 -18.44 6.34
N ILE A 358 -7.50 -19.25 5.76
CA ILE A 358 -7.92 -19.17 4.35
C ILE A 358 -9.44 -19.05 4.31
N PHE A 359 -9.97 -18.06 3.60
CA PHE A 359 -11.42 -17.81 3.54
C PHE A 359 -11.86 -17.21 2.20
N ASP A 360 -13.13 -17.44 1.89
CA ASP A 360 -13.95 -16.67 0.97
C ASP A 360 -14.64 -15.52 1.72
N ILE A 361 -14.87 -14.40 1.04
CA ILE A 361 -15.59 -13.24 1.59
C ILE A 361 -16.62 -12.72 0.59
N GLU A 362 -17.89 -12.68 0.99
CA GLU A 362 -18.94 -11.92 0.30
C GLU A 362 -19.09 -10.53 0.93
N ILE A 363 -19.16 -9.50 0.09
CA ILE A 363 -19.38 -8.11 0.46
C ILE A 363 -20.73 -7.66 -0.10
N PHE A 364 -21.67 -7.33 0.78
CA PHE A 364 -23.05 -6.99 0.42
C PHE A 364 -23.16 -5.64 -0.33
N SER A 365 -24.23 -5.49 -1.12
CA SER A 365 -24.37 -4.41 -2.12
C SER A 365 -24.43 -2.99 -1.54
N GLN A 366 -24.76 -2.82 -0.26
CA GLN A 366 -24.75 -1.54 0.45
C GLN A 366 -23.34 -1.07 0.87
N ILE A 367 -22.33 -1.93 0.83
CA ILE A 367 -20.98 -1.66 1.35
C ILE A 367 -20.11 -1.03 0.26
N THR A 368 -19.88 0.28 0.39
CA THR A 368 -19.09 1.04 -0.59
C THR A 368 -17.58 0.94 -0.37
N GLU A 369 -17.12 0.62 0.84
CA GLU A 369 -15.71 0.44 1.17
C GLU A 369 -15.52 -0.63 2.27
N ILE A 370 -14.39 -1.36 2.21
CA ILE A 370 -13.95 -2.27 3.26
C ILE A 370 -12.41 -2.38 3.24
N LYS A 371 -11.78 -2.38 4.41
CA LYS A 371 -10.37 -2.73 4.60
C LYS A 371 -10.26 -4.14 5.18
N ILE A 372 -9.37 -4.93 4.60
CA ILE A 372 -9.07 -6.32 4.97
C ILE A 372 -7.58 -6.34 5.35
N ASP A 373 -7.26 -6.41 6.64
CA ASP A 373 -5.89 -6.26 7.15
C ASP A 373 -5.47 -7.43 8.04
N VAL A 374 -5.12 -8.53 7.37
CA VAL A 374 -5.09 -9.86 7.96
C VAL A 374 -4.00 -10.72 7.31
N GLU A 375 -3.29 -11.52 8.10
CA GLU A 375 -2.14 -12.34 7.66
C GLU A 375 -2.59 -13.62 6.92
N VAL A 376 -3.28 -13.47 5.79
CA VAL A 376 -4.08 -14.55 5.18
C VAL A 376 -3.84 -14.74 3.69
N THR A 377 -4.34 -15.86 3.19
CA THR A 377 -4.67 -16.06 1.77
C THR A 377 -6.19 -15.87 1.64
N ILE A 378 -6.64 -14.98 0.75
CA ILE A 378 -8.06 -14.84 0.42
C ILE A 378 -8.33 -15.65 -0.85
N GLU A 379 -9.21 -16.64 -0.75
CA GLU A 379 -9.50 -17.57 -1.85
C GLU A 379 -10.39 -16.87 -2.89
N ASN A 380 -11.64 -16.57 -2.55
CA ASN A 380 -12.55 -15.81 -3.42
C ASN A 380 -13.15 -14.58 -2.74
N ILE A 381 -13.27 -13.49 -3.51
CA ILE A 381 -13.97 -12.27 -3.11
C ILE A 381 -15.24 -12.17 -3.96
N LEU A 382 -16.41 -12.29 -3.33
CA LEU A 382 -17.71 -12.04 -3.95
C LEU A 382 -18.11 -10.59 -3.68
N ILE A 383 -18.27 -9.78 -4.72
CA ILE A 383 -18.76 -8.40 -4.59
C ILE A 383 -20.19 -8.30 -5.12
N SER A 384 -21.11 -7.77 -4.30
CA SER A 384 -22.54 -7.64 -4.61
C SER A 384 -22.98 -6.25 -5.10
N GLY A 385 -22.06 -5.29 -5.24
CA GLY A 385 -22.32 -3.95 -5.80
C GLY A 385 -21.05 -3.12 -6.00
N LYS A 386 -21.15 -1.82 -6.28
CA LYS A 386 -19.98 -0.92 -6.32
C LYS A 386 -19.26 -0.89 -4.95
N CYS A 387 -17.98 -1.26 -4.91
CA CYS A 387 -17.22 -1.35 -3.65
C CYS A 387 -15.72 -1.07 -3.87
N PHE A 388 -15.08 -0.42 -2.90
CA PHE A 388 -13.64 -0.24 -2.81
C PHE A 388 -13.06 -1.19 -1.74
N VAL A 389 -12.28 -2.17 -2.17
CA VAL A 389 -11.64 -3.17 -1.30
C VAL A 389 -10.17 -2.83 -1.12
N PHE A 390 -9.78 -2.54 0.12
CA PHE A 390 -8.41 -2.24 0.53
C PHE A 390 -7.79 -3.48 1.19
N PHE A 391 -6.66 -3.97 0.69
CA PHE A 391 -5.87 -5.04 1.30
C PHE A 391 -4.66 -4.44 2.02
N GLY A 392 -4.61 -4.60 3.34
CA GLY A 392 -3.53 -4.07 4.18
C GLY A 392 -2.21 -4.84 4.07
N GLU A 393 -1.15 -4.30 4.66
CA GLU A 393 0.21 -4.90 4.62
C GLU A 393 0.29 -6.36 5.09
N ASN A 394 -0.69 -6.85 5.86
CA ASN A 394 -0.68 -8.24 6.31
C ASN A 394 -1.13 -9.24 5.22
N VAL A 395 -1.95 -8.82 4.24
CA VAL A 395 -2.52 -9.73 3.22
C VAL A 395 -1.42 -10.33 2.35
N THR A 396 -1.34 -11.67 2.34
CA THR A 396 -0.25 -12.39 1.63
C THR A 396 -0.61 -12.75 0.20
N GLU A 397 -1.85 -13.18 -0.05
CA GLU A 397 -2.31 -13.66 -1.35
C GLU A 397 -3.81 -13.37 -1.54
N VAL A 398 -4.23 -13.13 -2.79
CA VAL A 398 -5.64 -13.01 -3.19
C VAL A 398 -5.84 -13.70 -4.54
N HIS A 399 -6.66 -14.75 -4.57
CA HIS A 399 -6.75 -15.66 -5.72
C HIS A 399 -7.84 -15.25 -6.72
N TYR A 400 -9.10 -15.16 -6.29
CA TYR A 400 -10.24 -14.93 -7.18
C TYR A 400 -11.10 -13.71 -6.80
N LEU A 401 -11.76 -13.15 -7.81
CA LEU A 401 -12.73 -12.06 -7.69
C LEU A 401 -13.94 -12.39 -8.56
N SER A 402 -15.08 -12.56 -7.89
CA SER A 402 -16.37 -12.97 -8.43
C SER A 402 -17.44 -11.91 -8.14
N PHE A 403 -18.58 -12.01 -8.83
CA PHE A 403 -19.71 -11.11 -8.65
C PHE A 403 -20.98 -11.91 -8.39
N THR A 404 -21.83 -11.42 -7.49
CA THR A 404 -23.15 -12.02 -7.25
C THR A 404 -24.17 -11.50 -8.28
N GLN A 405 -25.38 -12.06 -8.26
CA GLN A 405 -26.46 -11.65 -9.16
C GLN A 405 -26.93 -10.20 -8.93
N SER A 406 -26.57 -9.59 -7.79
CA SER A 406 -26.91 -8.22 -7.41
C SER A 406 -26.00 -7.15 -8.04
N PHE A 407 -24.82 -7.54 -8.54
CA PHE A 407 -23.85 -6.62 -9.13
C PHE A 407 -24.34 -6.16 -10.51
N ASN A 408 -24.42 -4.84 -10.76
CA ASN A 408 -25.02 -4.30 -11.98
C ASN A 408 -24.01 -4.22 -13.14
N ALA A 409 -24.51 -4.18 -14.37
CA ALA A 409 -23.67 -4.03 -15.57
C ALA A 409 -22.85 -2.72 -15.59
N SER A 410 -23.28 -1.71 -14.83
CA SER A 410 -22.59 -0.43 -14.61
C SER A 410 -21.69 -0.40 -13.37
N ASP A 411 -21.76 -1.40 -12.50
CA ASP A 411 -20.99 -1.41 -11.25
C ASP A 411 -19.52 -1.75 -11.51
N VAL A 412 -18.67 -1.26 -10.60
CA VAL A 412 -17.22 -1.42 -10.66
C VAL A 412 -16.73 -1.72 -9.25
N GLY A 413 -16.06 -2.86 -9.07
CA GLY A 413 -15.22 -3.11 -7.91
C GLY A 413 -13.85 -2.46 -8.13
N VAL A 414 -13.34 -1.75 -7.13
CA VAL A 414 -11.98 -1.20 -7.13
C VAL A 414 -11.19 -1.91 -6.05
N LEU A 415 -10.03 -2.46 -6.41
CA LEU A 415 -9.18 -3.24 -5.50
C LEU A 415 -7.83 -2.53 -5.37
N TYR A 416 -7.41 -2.26 -4.13
CA TYR A 416 -6.12 -1.65 -3.81
C TYR A 416 -5.33 -2.51 -2.82
N PHE A 417 -4.05 -2.75 -3.12
CA PHE A 417 -3.11 -3.49 -2.30
C PHE A 417 -2.06 -2.53 -1.73
N GLU A 418 -2.00 -2.42 -0.41
CA GLU A 418 -1.02 -1.60 0.32
C GLU A 418 0.42 -2.13 0.11
N LYS A 419 0.55 -3.45 -0.04
CA LYS A 419 1.81 -4.18 -0.16
C LYS A 419 2.11 -4.64 -1.57
N ASP A 420 3.16 -4.03 -2.14
CA ASP A 420 3.75 -4.30 -3.46
C ASP A 420 4.09 -5.77 -3.78
N LYS A 421 4.11 -6.65 -2.78
CA LYS A 421 4.49 -8.07 -2.88
C LYS A 421 3.34 -9.05 -2.60
N THR A 422 2.11 -8.58 -2.39
CA THR A 422 0.95 -9.47 -2.22
C THR A 422 0.69 -10.24 -3.52
N TYR A 423 0.54 -11.56 -3.43
CA TYR A 423 0.38 -12.42 -4.61
C TYR A 423 -1.07 -12.35 -5.11
N ASN A 424 -1.29 -11.48 -6.09
CA ASN A 424 -2.58 -11.16 -6.68
C ASN A 424 -2.77 -11.92 -8.01
N LEU A 425 -3.58 -12.98 -8.02
CA LEU A 425 -3.84 -13.79 -9.21
C LEU A 425 -4.92 -13.16 -10.11
N ILE A 426 -5.77 -12.27 -9.58
CA ILE A 426 -6.84 -11.56 -10.30
C ILE A 426 -6.25 -10.67 -11.41
N SER A 427 -5.11 -10.03 -11.13
CA SER A 427 -4.26 -9.36 -12.11
C SER A 427 -2.82 -9.29 -11.57
N PRO A 428 -1.92 -10.20 -11.99
CA PRO A 428 -0.53 -10.23 -11.56
C PRO A 428 0.18 -8.87 -11.65
N ASP A 429 1.06 -8.63 -10.66
CA ASP A 429 1.84 -7.41 -10.43
C ASP A 429 1.05 -6.10 -10.27
N CYS A 430 -0.28 -6.14 -10.30
CA CYS A 430 -1.13 -4.96 -10.14
C CYS A 430 -1.45 -4.68 -8.67
N ILE A 431 -1.26 -3.43 -8.23
CA ILE A 431 -1.55 -2.97 -6.85
C ILE A 431 -2.77 -2.04 -6.77
N LEU A 432 -3.25 -1.49 -7.88
CA LEU A 432 -4.54 -0.79 -7.94
C LEU A 432 -5.23 -1.18 -9.24
N MET A 433 -6.42 -1.78 -9.17
CA MET A 433 -7.20 -2.16 -10.35
C MET A 433 -8.67 -1.77 -10.21
N LYS A 434 -9.38 -1.78 -11.34
CA LYS A 434 -10.84 -1.82 -11.39
C LYS A 434 -11.33 -3.04 -12.16
N ARG A 435 -12.42 -3.65 -11.68
CA ARG A 435 -13.10 -4.80 -12.29
C ARG A 435 -14.56 -4.46 -12.54
N SER A 436 -14.99 -4.65 -13.77
CA SER A 436 -16.39 -4.81 -14.18
C SER A 436 -16.59 -6.25 -14.66
N PHE A 437 -17.82 -6.72 -14.91
CA PHE A 437 -18.05 -8.07 -15.46
C PHE A 437 -17.14 -8.42 -16.65
N SER A 438 -17.06 -7.53 -17.65
CA SER A 438 -16.39 -7.78 -18.92
C SER A 438 -14.87 -7.59 -18.91
N SER A 439 -14.32 -6.88 -17.92
CA SER A 439 -12.90 -6.50 -17.92
C SER A 439 -12.30 -6.27 -16.54
N THR A 440 -11.08 -6.77 -16.35
CA THR A 440 -10.12 -6.28 -15.34
C THR A 440 -9.22 -5.25 -16.00
N ILE A 441 -9.03 -4.09 -15.38
CA ILE A 441 -8.13 -3.04 -15.86
C ILE A 441 -7.25 -2.61 -14.69
N CYS A 442 -5.95 -2.84 -14.80
CA CYS A 442 -4.97 -2.30 -13.87
C CYS A 442 -4.82 -0.78 -14.07
N LEU A 443 -4.62 -0.07 -12.95
CA LEU A 443 -4.46 1.38 -12.85
C LEU A 443 -3.10 1.76 -12.25
N LYS A 444 -2.52 0.91 -11.38
CA LYS A 444 -1.15 1.06 -10.87
C LYS A 444 -0.50 -0.31 -10.65
N CYS A 445 0.74 -0.44 -11.09
CA CYS A 445 1.57 -1.64 -10.95
C CYS A 445 2.53 -1.53 -9.75
N ASN A 446 3.07 -2.67 -9.31
CA ASN A 446 4.13 -2.73 -8.30
C ASN A 446 5.45 -2.13 -8.82
N THR A 447 6.40 -1.91 -7.91
CA THR A 447 7.76 -1.39 -8.16
C THR A 447 8.60 -2.22 -9.15
N ASN A 448 8.16 -3.42 -9.54
CA ASN A 448 8.91 -4.31 -10.45
C ASN A 448 8.33 -4.33 -11.88
N THR A 449 7.25 -3.60 -12.16
CA THR A 449 6.55 -3.62 -13.46
C THR A 449 6.01 -2.24 -13.86
N LYS A 450 5.80 -1.99 -15.16
CA LYS A 450 5.19 -0.76 -15.68
C LYS A 450 3.78 -1.01 -16.22
N LEU A 451 2.95 0.03 -16.25
CA LEU A 451 1.61 -0.04 -16.81
C LEU A 451 1.64 0.02 -18.35
N GLY A 452 1.09 -0.99 -19.01
CA GLY A 452 0.92 -1.04 -20.46
C GLY A 452 -0.45 -1.60 -20.84
N ASN A 453 -1.24 -0.83 -21.59
CA ASN A 453 -2.58 -1.22 -22.07
C ASN A 453 -3.52 -1.78 -20.97
N GLY A 454 -3.48 -1.20 -19.76
CA GLY A 454 -4.30 -1.62 -18.63
C GLY A 454 -3.86 -2.91 -17.95
N LYS A 455 -2.63 -3.37 -18.19
CA LYS A 455 -1.98 -4.52 -17.54
C LYS A 455 -0.58 -4.14 -17.05
N CYS A 456 -0.05 -4.90 -16.11
CA CYS A 456 1.35 -4.79 -15.72
C CYS A 456 2.23 -5.61 -16.67
N VAL A 457 3.35 -5.03 -17.08
CA VAL A 457 4.38 -5.68 -17.91
C VAL A 457 5.75 -5.44 -17.30
N GLY A 458 6.71 -6.34 -17.56
CA GLY A 458 8.08 -6.19 -17.07
C GLY A 458 8.71 -4.86 -17.48
N LEU A 459 9.61 -4.35 -16.65
CA LEU A 459 10.40 -3.15 -16.97
C LEU A 459 11.18 -3.35 -18.27
N SER A 460 11.46 -2.26 -18.99
CA SER A 460 12.30 -2.30 -20.19
C SER A 460 13.66 -2.90 -19.84
N GLN A 461 14.02 -4.00 -20.50
CA GLN A 461 15.40 -4.49 -20.50
C GLN A 461 16.33 -3.39 -21.03
N ASN A 462 17.59 -3.40 -20.59
CA ASN A 462 18.59 -2.38 -20.94
C ASN A 462 18.20 -0.93 -20.58
N CYS A 463 17.23 -0.72 -19.69
CA CYS A 463 17.00 0.58 -19.08
C CYS A 463 18.14 0.95 -18.10
N LYS A 464 18.49 2.23 -18.03
CA LYS A 464 19.46 2.81 -17.08
C LYS A 464 18.76 3.60 -15.97
N THR A 465 17.70 4.33 -16.30
CA THR A 465 16.95 5.17 -15.35
C THR A 465 15.44 5.08 -15.65
N ILE A 466 14.63 4.78 -14.63
CA ILE A 466 13.15 4.78 -14.68
C ILE A 466 12.57 5.99 -13.93
N ASN A 467 11.37 6.42 -14.31
CA ASN A 467 10.60 7.44 -13.58
C ASN A 467 9.75 6.83 -12.45
N SER A 468 8.99 7.67 -11.74
CA SER A 468 8.06 7.29 -10.67
C SER A 468 6.84 6.46 -11.11
N GLU A 469 6.66 6.24 -12.41
CA GLU A 469 5.61 5.42 -13.03
C GLU A 469 6.20 4.14 -13.67
N ASN A 470 7.48 3.86 -13.38
CA ASN A 470 8.27 2.74 -13.90
C ASN A 470 8.50 2.75 -15.43
N TYR A 471 8.21 3.86 -16.13
CA TYR A 471 8.63 4.06 -17.51
C TYR A 471 10.14 4.33 -17.58
N CYS A 472 10.80 3.77 -18.59
CA CYS A 472 12.21 4.08 -18.84
C CYS A 472 12.34 5.50 -19.40
N VAL A 473 13.27 6.28 -18.85
CA VAL A 473 13.60 7.65 -19.31
C VAL A 473 15.03 7.78 -19.81
N GLU A 474 15.89 6.80 -19.54
CA GLU A 474 17.25 6.73 -20.07
C GLU A 474 17.65 5.26 -20.31
N CYS A 475 18.19 4.96 -21.48
CA CYS A 475 18.66 3.62 -21.85
C CYS A 475 20.16 3.42 -21.57
N GLN A 476 20.58 2.17 -21.48
CA GLN A 476 21.98 1.78 -21.45
C GLN A 476 22.65 2.00 -22.82
N TYR A 477 23.98 2.13 -22.83
CA TYR A 477 24.73 2.40 -24.06
C TYR A 477 24.46 1.36 -25.17
N GLY A 478 24.20 1.86 -26.38
CA GLY A 478 23.85 1.03 -27.54
C GLY A 478 22.35 0.79 -27.73
N TYR A 479 21.51 1.34 -26.85
CA TYR A 479 20.05 1.32 -26.97
C TYR A 479 19.49 2.75 -27.01
N TYR A 480 18.34 2.92 -27.66
CA TYR A 480 17.60 4.18 -27.69
C TYR A 480 16.14 3.96 -27.26
N LEU A 481 15.48 5.03 -26.80
CA LEU A 481 14.10 4.97 -26.32
C LEU A 481 13.12 5.10 -27.49
N ASN A 482 12.19 4.16 -27.60
CA ASN A 482 11.09 4.21 -28.58
C ASN A 482 9.84 4.94 -28.02
N ALA A 483 8.82 5.11 -28.85
CA ALA A 483 7.55 5.75 -28.46
C ALA A 483 6.77 5.05 -27.32
N ASN A 484 7.12 3.80 -26.93
CA ASN A 484 6.48 3.03 -25.86
C ASN A 484 7.28 3.07 -24.53
N ASN A 485 8.32 3.90 -24.46
CA ASN A 485 9.29 3.94 -23.36
C ASN A 485 9.97 2.57 -23.12
N ASP A 486 10.38 1.93 -24.21
CA ASP A 486 11.24 0.73 -24.23
C ASP A 486 12.58 1.02 -24.92
N CYS A 487 13.65 0.41 -24.42
CA CYS A 487 15.01 0.53 -24.92
C CYS A 487 15.29 -0.52 -26.01
N ILE A 488 15.34 -0.09 -27.27
CA ILE A 488 15.59 -0.95 -28.42
C ILE A 488 16.97 -0.70 -29.03
N GLN A 489 17.54 -1.73 -29.67
CA GLN A 489 18.94 -1.73 -30.08
C GLN A 489 19.24 -0.72 -31.19
N SER A 490 20.32 0.04 -31.03
CA SER A 490 20.76 1.06 -31.97
C SER A 490 21.51 0.46 -33.16
N ASN A 491 20.79 0.23 -34.26
CA ASN A 491 21.38 -0.25 -35.52
C ASN A 491 22.09 0.87 -36.32
N ASN A 492 21.86 2.14 -35.97
CA ASN A 492 22.21 3.30 -36.80
C ASN A 492 23.46 4.06 -36.33
N ASN A 493 24.41 3.39 -35.65
CA ASN A 493 25.60 4.02 -35.05
C ASN A 493 25.30 5.15 -34.03
N CYS A 494 24.08 5.20 -33.50
CA CYS A 494 23.67 6.19 -32.50
C CYS A 494 24.02 5.72 -31.07
N GLN A 495 24.67 6.57 -30.27
CA GLN A 495 25.00 6.30 -28.86
C GLN A 495 23.87 6.75 -27.91
N VAL A 496 23.20 7.88 -28.21
CA VAL A 496 22.09 8.46 -27.43
C VAL A 496 21.10 9.12 -28.41
N GLY A 497 19.80 8.83 -28.29
CA GLY A 497 18.76 9.40 -29.17
C GLY A 497 17.40 8.73 -28.99
N ASN A 498 16.56 8.88 -30.01
CA ASN A 498 15.32 8.12 -30.20
C ASN A 498 15.27 7.52 -31.63
N GLU A 499 14.14 6.91 -32.00
CA GLU A 499 13.89 6.30 -33.32
C GLU A 499 14.11 7.21 -34.54
N ASN A 500 13.88 8.52 -34.40
CA ASN A 500 13.90 9.48 -35.51
C ASN A 500 15.10 10.45 -35.45
N VAL A 501 15.65 10.71 -34.27
CA VAL A 501 16.71 11.71 -34.03
C VAL A 501 17.77 11.15 -33.10
N CYS A 502 19.01 11.09 -33.59
CA CYS A 502 20.19 10.88 -32.76
C CYS A 502 20.68 12.19 -32.14
N ILE A 503 20.97 12.14 -30.84
CA ILE A 503 21.47 13.26 -30.01
C ILE A 503 22.99 13.13 -29.78
N LYS A 504 23.54 11.91 -29.91
CA LYS A 504 24.98 11.64 -29.91
C LYS A 504 25.29 10.32 -30.61
N CYS A 505 26.23 10.32 -31.54
CA CYS A 505 26.72 9.16 -32.27
C CYS A 505 27.89 8.45 -31.57
N VAL A 506 28.15 7.19 -31.97
CA VAL A 506 29.35 6.44 -31.52
C VAL A 506 30.63 7.02 -32.14
N SER A 507 31.79 6.61 -31.60
CA SER A 507 33.11 7.09 -32.02
C SER A 507 33.32 7.02 -33.54
N ASN A 508 33.90 8.10 -34.11
CA ASN A 508 34.14 8.32 -35.54
C ASN A 508 32.90 8.65 -36.41
N TYR A 509 31.76 8.95 -35.80
CA TYR A 509 30.59 9.52 -36.46
C TYR A 509 30.28 10.93 -35.92
N ILE A 510 29.51 11.70 -36.68
CA ILE A 510 28.94 13.00 -36.29
C ILE A 510 27.43 13.01 -36.61
N ILE A 511 26.71 13.99 -36.08
CA ILE A 511 25.29 14.19 -36.39
C ILE A 511 25.16 15.07 -37.63
N ASP A 512 24.39 14.59 -38.59
CA ASP A 512 24.00 15.29 -39.81
C ASP A 512 22.51 15.03 -40.03
N ASN A 513 21.70 16.10 -40.04
CA ASN A 513 20.23 16.04 -40.14
C ASN A 513 19.56 15.03 -39.17
N GLY A 514 20.12 14.88 -37.96
CA GLY A 514 19.62 13.95 -36.93
C GLY A 514 20.08 12.49 -37.10
N GLN A 515 20.87 12.16 -38.12
CA GLN A 515 21.43 10.83 -38.36
C GLN A 515 22.95 10.80 -38.15
N CYS A 516 23.51 9.60 -37.90
CA CYS A 516 24.94 9.43 -37.67
C CYS A 516 25.70 9.16 -38.97
N THR A 517 26.39 10.17 -39.48
CA THR A 517 27.20 10.07 -40.71
C THR A 517 28.69 10.02 -40.40
N LYS A 518 29.46 9.34 -41.27
CA LYS A 518 30.91 9.22 -41.13
C LYS A 518 31.60 10.28 -42.00
N ASN A 519 31.99 11.37 -41.37
CA ASN A 519 32.79 12.42 -41.99
C ASN A 519 34.24 11.94 -42.19
N LYS A 520 34.77 12.06 -43.43
CA LYS A 520 36.13 11.63 -43.80
C LYS A 520 37.19 12.68 -43.49
N ASP A 521 36.80 13.95 -43.51
CA ASP A 521 37.67 15.10 -43.26
C ASP A 521 37.72 15.46 -41.77
N CYS A 522 36.96 14.74 -40.93
CA CYS A 522 37.03 14.83 -39.48
C CYS A 522 38.12 13.92 -38.88
N LYS A 523 39.06 14.51 -38.13
CA LYS A 523 40.16 13.84 -37.43
C LYS A 523 39.81 13.45 -35.99
N ALA A 524 38.93 14.19 -35.33
CA ALA A 524 38.38 13.86 -34.02
C ALA A 524 36.96 14.39 -33.85
N THR A 525 36.07 13.58 -33.27
CA THR A 525 34.65 13.88 -33.03
C THR A 525 34.30 13.64 -31.56
N ASN A 526 33.36 14.41 -31.01
CA ASN A 526 32.77 14.18 -29.69
C ASN A 526 31.48 13.32 -29.75
N GLY A 527 31.06 12.90 -30.95
CA GLY A 527 29.82 12.19 -31.25
C GLY A 527 28.67 13.11 -31.70
N ILE A 528 28.80 14.43 -31.56
CA ILE A 528 27.82 15.43 -32.00
C ILE A 528 28.35 16.14 -33.24
N ASN A 529 29.50 16.81 -33.09
CA ASN A 529 30.18 17.55 -34.14
C ASN A 529 31.66 17.15 -34.23
N CYS A 530 32.30 17.50 -35.34
CA CYS A 530 33.74 17.39 -35.45
C CYS A 530 34.41 18.45 -34.56
N ILE A 531 35.40 18.04 -33.77
CA ILE A 531 36.19 18.92 -32.89
C ILE A 531 37.62 19.15 -33.40
N LYS A 532 38.03 18.42 -34.46
CA LYS A 532 39.28 18.68 -35.18
C LYS A 532 39.21 18.14 -36.60
N CYS A 533 39.42 19.00 -37.59
CA CYS A 533 39.44 18.61 -39.00
C CYS A 533 40.84 18.18 -39.48
N TYR A 534 40.89 17.51 -40.63
CA TYR A 534 42.07 17.39 -41.49
C TYR A 534 42.20 18.59 -42.44
N LYS A 535 41.07 19.16 -42.86
CA LYS A 535 40.92 20.38 -43.68
C LYS A 535 39.48 20.93 -43.56
N GLY A 536 39.25 22.17 -44.00
CA GLY A 536 37.92 22.81 -44.01
C GLY A 536 37.59 23.65 -42.78
N GLU A 537 36.32 24.05 -42.68
CA GLU A 537 35.77 24.93 -41.65
C GLU A 537 35.45 24.17 -40.36
N LEU A 538 36.11 24.55 -39.27
CA LEU A 538 35.95 23.92 -37.95
C LEU A 538 34.51 24.00 -37.44
N ASN A 539 33.86 25.15 -37.59
CA ASN A 539 32.50 25.38 -37.06
C ASN A 539 31.38 24.85 -37.96
N ALA A 540 31.72 24.30 -39.14
CA ALA A 540 30.79 23.72 -40.11
C ALA A 540 31.07 22.23 -40.38
N ASN A 541 31.50 21.48 -39.35
CA ASN A 541 31.81 20.05 -39.45
C ASN A 541 32.81 19.72 -40.58
N CYS A 542 33.88 20.49 -40.73
CA CYS A 542 34.87 20.31 -41.80
C CYS A 542 34.31 20.50 -43.23
N GLY A 543 33.24 21.28 -43.38
CA GLY A 543 32.76 21.76 -44.68
C GLY A 543 33.82 22.63 -45.40
N SER A 544 33.59 22.93 -46.67
CA SER A 544 34.51 23.76 -47.46
C SER A 544 34.69 25.16 -46.85
N CYS A 545 35.91 25.67 -46.82
CA CYS A 545 36.17 27.08 -46.54
C CYS A 545 35.61 27.97 -47.64
N SER A 546 35.20 29.20 -47.29
CA SER A 546 34.79 30.21 -48.29
C SER A 546 35.93 30.63 -49.21
N ASP A 547 37.18 30.58 -48.72
CA ASP A 547 38.38 30.70 -49.53
C ASP A 547 38.85 29.33 -50.02
N VAL A 548 38.97 29.17 -51.33
CA VAL A 548 39.45 27.93 -51.99
C VAL A 548 40.95 27.69 -51.81
N ASN A 549 41.72 28.73 -51.48
CA ASN A 549 43.16 28.66 -51.21
C ASN A 549 43.46 28.39 -49.72
N CYS A 550 42.42 28.28 -48.89
CA CYS A 550 42.54 27.95 -47.48
C CYS A 550 42.48 26.43 -47.25
N MET A 551 43.41 25.89 -46.45
CA MET A 551 43.39 24.49 -46.05
C MET A 551 42.47 24.25 -44.84
N THR A 552 42.50 25.15 -43.84
CA THR A 552 41.64 25.06 -42.64
C THR A 552 41.24 26.46 -42.18
N CYS A 553 39.96 26.65 -41.85
CA CYS A 553 39.38 27.93 -41.47
C CYS A 553 38.52 27.82 -40.20
N GLU A 554 38.30 28.98 -39.57
CA GLU A 554 37.36 29.18 -38.47
C GLU A 554 36.50 30.43 -38.74
N ASN A 555 35.17 30.28 -38.69
CA ASN A 555 34.20 31.34 -38.97
C ASN A 555 34.41 32.04 -40.35
N ASN A 556 34.76 31.27 -41.37
CA ASN A 556 35.15 31.70 -42.72
C ASN A 556 36.44 32.53 -42.82
N ARG A 557 37.19 32.73 -41.74
CA ARG A 557 38.58 33.24 -41.80
C ARG A 557 39.53 32.07 -41.89
N CYS A 558 40.52 32.14 -42.77
CA CYS A 558 41.54 31.11 -42.83
C CYS A 558 42.44 31.16 -41.59
N ILE A 559 42.85 29.98 -41.11
CA ILE A 559 43.88 29.82 -40.07
C ILE A 559 45.12 29.10 -40.60
N VAL A 560 44.99 28.30 -41.67
CA VAL A 560 46.12 27.67 -42.36
C VAL A 560 45.85 27.65 -43.87
N CYS A 561 46.69 28.33 -44.65
CA CYS A 561 46.60 28.36 -46.11
C CYS A 561 47.14 27.08 -46.77
N ASN A 562 46.80 26.87 -48.04
CA ASN A 562 47.44 25.87 -48.90
C ASN A 562 48.85 26.34 -49.30
N ASP A 563 49.74 25.39 -49.62
CA ASP A 563 51.10 25.69 -50.09
C ASP A 563 51.10 26.63 -51.30
N GLY A 564 52.02 27.62 -51.32
CA GLY A 564 52.04 28.66 -52.35
C GLY A 564 51.10 29.86 -52.09
N TYR A 565 50.53 29.94 -50.88
CA TYR A 565 49.78 31.10 -50.40
C TYR A 565 50.29 31.53 -49.02
N TYR A 566 49.91 32.73 -48.57
CA TYR A 566 50.17 33.24 -47.23
C TYR A 566 48.89 33.85 -46.64
N LEU A 567 48.78 33.86 -45.31
CA LEU A 567 47.64 34.43 -44.61
C LEU A 567 47.76 35.96 -44.53
N GLY A 568 46.82 36.68 -45.15
CA GLY A 568 46.71 38.14 -45.06
C GLY A 568 45.98 38.59 -43.79
N ASP A 569 46.16 39.87 -43.41
CA ASP A 569 45.52 40.50 -42.24
C ASP A 569 43.98 40.52 -42.31
N ASP A 570 43.40 40.34 -43.50
CA ASP A 570 41.96 40.19 -43.73
C ASP A 570 41.44 38.78 -43.34
N GLY A 571 42.34 37.82 -43.13
CA GLY A 571 42.02 36.41 -42.88
C GLY A 571 41.85 35.59 -44.16
N MET A 572 42.34 36.07 -45.31
CA MET A 572 42.27 35.39 -46.61
C MET A 572 43.66 34.92 -47.07
N CYS A 573 43.71 33.89 -47.92
CA CYS A 573 44.93 33.32 -48.45
C CYS A 573 45.35 34.01 -49.76
N GLN A 574 46.42 34.79 -49.68
CA GLN A 574 46.93 35.61 -50.78
C GLN A 574 48.13 34.93 -51.44
N LEU A 575 48.33 35.12 -52.75
CA LEU A 575 49.40 34.46 -53.51
C LEU A 575 50.78 34.98 -53.10
N THR A 576 51.81 34.12 -53.04
CA THR A 576 53.15 34.51 -52.59
C THR A 576 53.73 35.70 -53.33
N ILE A 577 54.35 36.63 -52.60
CA ILE A 577 55.12 37.75 -53.17
C ILE A 577 56.39 37.20 -53.83
N ASP A 578 56.78 37.78 -54.98
CA ASP A 578 57.84 37.30 -55.88
C ASP A 578 59.28 37.36 -55.31
N THR A 579 59.44 37.59 -54.00
CA THR A 579 60.70 37.53 -53.23
C THR A 579 60.77 36.34 -52.27
N SER A 580 59.68 35.59 -52.11
CA SER A 580 59.44 34.69 -50.96
C SER A 580 58.82 33.34 -51.37
N ILE A 581 59.05 32.28 -50.58
CA ILE A 581 58.35 30.99 -50.69
C ILE A 581 57.72 30.64 -49.34
N TYR A 582 56.41 30.41 -49.36
CA TYR A 582 55.60 30.03 -48.20
C TYR A 582 55.19 28.56 -48.25
N VAL A 583 55.18 27.92 -47.08
CA VAL A 583 54.57 26.59 -46.83
C VAL A 583 53.61 26.76 -45.67
N TYR A 584 52.36 26.33 -45.86
CA TYR A 584 51.21 26.73 -45.03
C TYR A 584 51.09 28.26 -44.84
N ASN A 585 51.65 28.82 -43.76
CA ASN A 585 51.64 30.26 -43.46
C ASN A 585 53.07 30.84 -43.33
N ASP A 586 54.11 30.02 -43.29
CA ASP A 586 55.47 30.42 -42.88
C ASP A 586 56.39 30.64 -44.08
N ILE A 587 57.17 31.73 -44.08
CA ILE A 587 58.28 31.91 -45.04
C ILE A 587 59.40 30.94 -44.68
N ILE A 588 59.61 29.94 -45.53
CA ILE A 588 60.73 28.99 -45.38
C ILE A 588 61.98 29.41 -46.17
N TYR A 589 61.83 30.35 -47.12
CA TYR A 589 62.92 30.80 -48.00
C TYR A 589 62.63 32.17 -48.64
N CYS A 590 63.67 33.02 -48.71
CA CYS A 590 63.70 34.24 -49.53
C CYS A 590 64.66 34.05 -50.72
N LYS A 591 64.33 34.65 -51.88
CA LYS A 591 65.21 34.65 -53.06
C LYS A 591 66.53 35.40 -52.78
N ASP A 592 67.58 35.03 -53.50
CA ASP A 592 68.90 35.67 -53.37
C ASP A 592 68.85 37.20 -53.47
N GLY A 593 69.62 37.87 -52.61
CA GLY A 593 69.55 39.33 -52.38
C GLY A 593 68.62 39.74 -51.22
N TYR A 594 67.89 38.79 -50.63
CA TYR A 594 67.02 38.98 -49.47
C TYR A 594 67.35 37.98 -48.34
N TYR A 595 66.97 38.32 -47.12
CA TYR A 595 67.10 37.50 -45.91
C TYR A 595 65.78 37.50 -45.12
N ILE A 596 65.55 36.48 -44.29
CA ILE A 596 64.36 36.41 -43.42
C ILE A 596 64.65 37.20 -42.14
N ASP A 597 63.80 38.15 -41.79
CA ASP A 597 63.80 38.85 -40.51
C ASP A 597 62.37 39.12 -40.05
N ASN A 598 62.00 38.64 -38.86
CA ASN A 598 60.66 38.73 -38.28
C ASN A 598 59.53 38.35 -39.26
N SER A 599 59.72 37.22 -39.97
CA SER A 599 58.82 36.68 -40.99
C SER A 599 58.60 37.56 -42.24
N GLU A 600 59.50 38.51 -42.51
CA GLU A 600 59.54 39.28 -43.76
C GLU A 600 60.84 38.97 -44.55
N CYS A 601 60.77 39.00 -45.89
CA CYS A 601 61.96 38.97 -46.74
C CYS A 601 62.53 40.38 -46.94
N LYS A 602 63.56 40.76 -46.18
CA LYS A 602 64.21 42.08 -46.25
C LYS A 602 65.43 42.06 -47.16
N SER A 603 65.70 43.16 -47.85
CA SER A 603 66.79 43.19 -48.83
C SER A 603 68.15 43.42 -48.17
N CYS A 604 69.18 42.70 -48.61
CA CYS A 604 70.54 42.92 -48.13
C CYS A 604 71.06 44.35 -48.40
N SER A 605 70.56 45.00 -49.46
CA SER A 605 71.00 46.33 -49.87
C SER A 605 70.61 47.45 -48.90
N THR A 606 69.61 47.24 -48.02
CA THR A 606 69.23 48.25 -47.01
C THR A 606 70.19 48.29 -45.83
N ASN A 607 70.87 47.18 -45.53
CA ASN A 607 71.85 47.11 -44.46
C ASN A 607 73.20 47.66 -44.94
N ASN A 608 73.58 47.33 -46.19
CA ASN A 608 74.68 47.97 -46.89
C ASN A 608 74.54 47.77 -48.41
N ALA A 609 74.74 48.82 -49.20
CA ALA A 609 74.61 48.77 -50.66
C ALA A 609 75.58 47.76 -51.34
N ASN A 610 76.65 47.37 -50.65
CA ASN A 610 77.66 46.42 -51.16
C ASN A 610 77.38 44.96 -50.75
N TRP A 611 76.24 44.63 -50.13
CA TRP A 611 75.90 43.26 -49.72
C TRP A 611 75.03 42.56 -50.79
N MET A 612 75.62 41.64 -51.56
CA MET A 612 74.89 40.81 -52.53
C MET A 612 74.11 39.66 -51.89
N LYS A 613 74.62 39.12 -50.78
CA LYS A 613 73.93 38.11 -49.96
C LYS A 613 74.34 38.30 -48.51
N CYS A 614 73.40 38.11 -47.59
CA CYS A 614 73.57 38.46 -46.18
C CYS A 614 72.72 37.55 -45.28
N ASP A 615 73.05 37.61 -44.00
CA ASP A 615 72.19 37.28 -42.87
C ASP A 615 71.82 38.60 -42.16
N VAL A 616 70.97 38.56 -41.14
CA VAL A 616 70.41 39.73 -40.42
C VAL A 616 71.46 40.79 -40.07
N GLU A 617 72.64 40.36 -39.61
CA GLU A 617 73.71 41.26 -39.13
C GLU A 617 74.94 41.34 -40.05
N LYS A 618 75.10 40.48 -41.08
CA LYS A 618 76.41 40.23 -41.72
C LYS A 618 76.34 39.91 -43.22
N PRO A 619 77.35 40.30 -44.02
CA PRO A 619 77.48 39.86 -45.39
C PRO A 619 77.91 38.39 -45.46
N ILE A 620 77.22 37.61 -46.29
CA ILE A 620 77.64 36.29 -46.75
C ILE A 620 78.41 36.44 -48.09
N LYS A 621 78.10 37.48 -48.87
CA LYS A 621 78.81 37.84 -50.11
C LYS A 621 78.73 39.34 -50.38
N CYS A 622 79.88 39.96 -50.65
CA CYS A 622 79.97 41.35 -51.10
C CYS A 622 79.74 41.50 -52.62
N SER A 623 79.50 42.74 -53.06
CA SER A 623 79.61 43.16 -54.46
C SER A 623 81.04 42.99 -54.99
N ASN A 624 81.18 42.91 -56.32
CA ASN A 624 82.49 42.91 -56.96
C ASN A 624 83.32 44.14 -56.53
N ASP A 625 84.64 43.99 -56.52
CA ASP A 625 85.64 44.97 -56.03
C ASP A 625 85.64 45.25 -54.51
N PHE A 626 84.89 44.45 -53.74
CA PHE A 626 84.90 44.41 -52.27
C PHE A 626 85.10 42.99 -51.73
N GLU A 627 85.91 42.84 -50.68
CA GLU A 627 86.11 41.56 -49.96
C GLU A 627 85.59 41.65 -48.51
N ILE A 628 85.26 40.49 -47.92
CA ILE A 628 84.84 40.38 -46.52
C ILE A 628 86.08 40.39 -45.63
N THR A 629 86.22 41.41 -44.78
CA THR A 629 87.32 41.54 -43.82
C THR A 629 87.13 40.68 -42.58
N GLU A 630 88.18 40.51 -41.76
CA GLU A 630 88.10 39.82 -40.47
C GLU A 630 87.10 40.47 -39.49
N SER A 631 86.77 41.76 -39.67
CA SER A 631 85.71 42.45 -38.92
C SER A 631 84.30 42.19 -39.46
N GLY A 632 84.15 41.37 -40.51
CA GLY A 632 82.86 41.01 -41.11
C GLY A 632 82.25 42.11 -41.99
N SER A 633 83.05 43.04 -42.51
CA SER A 633 82.60 44.15 -43.36
C SER A 633 83.09 44.00 -44.81
N CYS A 634 82.37 44.60 -45.76
CA CYS A 634 82.78 44.66 -47.17
C CYS A 634 83.68 45.89 -47.41
N GLU A 635 84.97 45.69 -47.63
CA GLU A 635 85.95 46.77 -47.87
C GLU A 635 86.62 46.64 -49.25
N SER A 636 87.04 47.78 -49.83
CA SER A 636 87.51 47.85 -51.22
C SER A 636 88.99 47.51 -51.37
N ILE A 637 89.32 46.80 -52.47
CA ILE A 637 90.66 46.32 -52.79
C ILE A 637 91.50 47.28 -53.66
N THR A 638 91.19 48.59 -53.70
CA THR A 638 91.85 49.57 -54.59
C THR A 638 92.43 50.80 -53.87
N CYS A 639 93.71 51.11 -54.15
CA CYS A 639 94.44 52.22 -53.53
C CYS A 639 94.15 53.59 -54.16
N LYS A 640 94.39 54.67 -53.40
CA LYS A 640 94.19 56.05 -53.86
C LYS A 640 95.47 56.63 -54.50
N ASN A 641 95.32 57.64 -55.36
CA ASN A 641 96.38 58.18 -56.25
C ASN A 641 97.71 58.64 -55.59
N ASN A 642 97.77 58.82 -54.27
CA ASN A 642 98.99 59.25 -53.54
C ASN A 642 99.62 58.12 -52.70
N GLU A 643 99.05 56.92 -52.74
CA GLU A 643 99.50 55.73 -52.03
C GLU A 643 100.12 54.73 -53.01
N LYS A 644 101.06 53.92 -52.53
CA LYS A 644 101.58 52.75 -53.24
C LYS A 644 101.36 51.50 -52.41
N ILE A 645 101.32 50.34 -53.07
CA ILE A 645 101.32 49.05 -52.40
C ILE A 645 102.68 48.86 -51.73
N GLU A 646 102.70 48.78 -50.40
CA GLU A 646 103.90 48.41 -49.63
C GLU A 646 104.07 46.88 -49.58
N GLN A 647 105.19 46.38 -49.03
CA GLN A 647 105.58 44.96 -49.16
C GLN A 647 104.57 43.93 -48.58
N ASN A 648 103.58 44.36 -47.80
CA ASN A 648 102.51 43.52 -47.25
C ASN A 648 101.22 43.48 -48.11
N GLY A 649 101.19 44.17 -49.26
CA GLY A 649 100.02 44.26 -50.13
C GLY A 649 99.05 45.42 -49.86
N ARG A 650 99.30 46.26 -48.84
CA ARG A 650 98.43 47.37 -48.43
C ARG A 650 98.86 48.72 -49.01
N CYS A 651 97.91 49.63 -49.14
CA CYS A 651 98.14 51.00 -49.59
C CYS A 651 98.84 51.84 -48.51
N SER A 652 99.95 52.50 -48.85
CA SER A 652 100.83 53.22 -47.91
C SER A 652 101.39 54.51 -48.54
N VAL A 653 101.70 55.52 -47.72
CA VAL A 653 102.04 56.87 -48.21
C VAL A 653 103.53 56.97 -48.54
N THR A 654 103.89 57.63 -49.65
CA THR A 654 105.28 57.63 -50.15
C THR A 654 106.21 58.49 -49.25
N GLN A 655 107.15 57.85 -48.56
CA GLN A 655 108.15 58.53 -47.71
C GLN A 655 109.40 58.97 -48.51
N ASN A 656 109.90 60.17 -48.24
CA ASN A 656 110.99 60.77 -49.01
C ASN A 656 112.36 60.15 -48.65
N LYS A 657 113.20 59.88 -49.66
CA LYS A 657 114.49 59.15 -49.57
C LYS A 657 114.43 57.73 -48.98
N CYS A 658 113.23 57.17 -48.85
CA CYS A 658 113.03 55.77 -48.51
C CYS A 658 113.07 54.90 -49.78
N ALA A 659 113.77 53.76 -49.73
CA ALA A 659 113.79 52.77 -50.80
C ALA A 659 112.65 51.74 -50.63
N PHE A 660 112.43 51.26 -49.40
CA PHE A 660 111.36 50.31 -49.08
C PHE A 660 110.61 50.71 -47.81
N THR A 661 109.27 50.70 -47.90
CA THR A 661 108.35 50.96 -46.79
C THR A 661 107.63 49.66 -46.40
N LEU A 662 107.41 49.46 -45.10
CA LEU A 662 106.62 48.37 -44.55
C LEU A 662 105.89 48.86 -43.29
N ASN A 663 104.59 48.61 -43.19
CA ASN A 663 103.71 49.10 -42.13
C ASN A 663 103.85 50.63 -41.92
N ASN A 664 103.93 51.38 -43.02
CA ASN A 664 104.06 52.85 -43.05
C ASN A 664 105.31 53.39 -42.31
N LYS A 665 106.40 52.59 -42.23
CA LYS A 665 107.75 53.00 -41.80
C LYS A 665 108.79 52.66 -42.87
N CYS A 666 109.86 53.45 -42.94
CA CYS A 666 110.99 53.10 -43.80
C CYS A 666 111.82 51.96 -43.18
N VAL A 667 112.15 50.95 -44.00
CA VAL A 667 113.02 49.83 -43.62
C VAL A 667 114.35 49.82 -44.37
N GLU A 668 114.51 50.64 -45.41
CA GLU A 668 115.76 50.81 -46.15
C GLU A 668 115.86 52.22 -46.75
N CYS A 669 116.97 52.92 -46.52
CA CYS A 669 117.21 54.30 -46.99
C CYS A 669 118.14 54.34 -48.21
N THR A 670 118.01 55.38 -49.04
CA THR A 670 118.98 55.64 -50.12
C THR A 670 120.37 56.01 -49.57
N ASP A 671 121.43 55.66 -50.30
CA ASP A 671 122.84 55.80 -49.92
C ASP A 671 123.22 57.09 -49.17
N ASN A 672 124.12 56.95 -48.19
CA ASN A 672 124.59 57.98 -47.24
C ASN A 672 123.57 58.42 -46.16
N TYR A 673 122.43 57.73 -46.06
CA TYR A 673 121.48 57.90 -44.95
C TYR A 673 121.33 56.61 -44.12
N THR A 674 121.07 56.76 -42.83
CA THR A 674 120.74 55.70 -41.86
C THR A 674 119.34 55.92 -41.28
N ILE A 675 118.76 54.88 -40.69
CA ILE A 675 117.38 54.90 -40.16
C ILE A 675 117.38 55.36 -38.69
N ASP A 676 116.51 56.31 -38.34
CA ASP A 676 116.24 56.72 -36.95
C ASP A 676 115.24 55.78 -36.25
N ASP A 677 115.12 55.84 -34.93
CA ASP A 677 114.21 54.98 -34.14
C ASP A 677 112.72 55.12 -34.54
N ASN A 678 112.36 56.22 -35.20
CA ASN A 678 111.01 56.44 -35.70
C ASN A 678 110.75 55.74 -37.04
N GLY A 679 111.79 55.47 -37.84
CA GLY A 679 111.71 54.86 -39.17
C GLY A 679 111.90 55.85 -40.33
N ASN A 680 112.72 56.90 -40.15
CA ASN A 680 113.03 57.94 -41.13
C ASN A 680 114.53 57.97 -41.46
N CYS A 681 114.89 58.52 -42.62
CA CYS A 681 116.27 58.56 -43.12
C CYS A 681 117.03 59.83 -42.70
N ILE A 682 118.10 59.69 -41.91
CA ILE A 682 118.98 60.77 -41.41
C ILE A 682 120.44 60.60 -41.90
N GLN A 683 121.24 61.66 -41.88
CA GLN A 683 122.57 61.68 -42.53
C GLN A 683 123.73 61.51 -41.52
N ASN A 684 124.70 60.65 -41.86
CA ASN A 684 125.78 60.26 -40.95
C ASN A 684 126.83 61.37 -40.70
N ASN A 685 127.10 61.62 -39.42
CA ASN A 685 128.34 62.22 -38.88
C ASN A 685 128.79 61.36 -37.67
N GLY A 686 130.09 61.33 -37.35
CA GLY A 686 130.70 60.25 -36.54
C GLY A 686 130.79 60.43 -35.01
N GLU A 687 131.27 59.34 -34.38
CA GLU A 687 131.75 59.17 -33.00
C GLU A 687 130.75 58.91 -31.84
N ILE A 688 130.34 57.63 -31.73
CA ILE A 688 130.41 56.73 -30.56
C ILE A 688 130.15 57.30 -29.14
N GLU A 689 129.11 56.80 -28.43
CA GLU A 689 129.29 55.97 -27.20
C GLU A 689 128.01 55.21 -26.77
N GLN A 690 128.08 54.48 -25.64
CA GLN A 690 127.21 53.33 -25.29
C GLN A 690 126.13 53.65 -24.23
N SER A 691 124.97 52.94 -24.25
CA SER A 691 124.67 51.85 -23.28
C SER A 691 123.17 51.51 -23.03
N ASN A 692 122.84 50.22 -23.19
CA ASN A 692 121.95 49.34 -22.39
C ASN A 692 120.60 49.76 -21.73
N TRP A 693 119.62 48.84 -21.90
CA TRP A 693 118.57 48.39 -20.93
C TRP A 693 117.32 49.31 -20.69
N SER A 694 116.11 48.84 -20.30
CA SER A 694 115.44 47.51 -20.33
C SER A 694 113.97 47.55 -19.84
N PHE A 695 113.21 46.45 -20.05
CA PHE A 695 112.16 45.85 -19.16
C PHE A 695 110.64 46.24 -19.13
N PHE A 696 109.81 45.19 -18.91
CA PHE A 696 108.49 45.09 -18.21
C PHE A 696 107.17 45.62 -18.86
N GLN A 697 105.94 45.15 -18.53
CA GLN A 697 105.39 43.77 -18.28
C GLN A 697 103.84 43.75 -18.06
N HIS A 698 103.25 42.53 -18.01
CA HIS A 698 101.94 42.15 -17.37
C HIS A 698 100.62 42.60 -18.08
N PHE A 699 99.41 42.05 -17.83
CA PHE A 699 98.87 41.22 -16.71
C PHE A 699 98.08 39.94 -17.16
N ARG A 700 97.28 39.29 -16.28
CA ARG A 700 96.72 37.91 -16.40
C ARG A 700 95.20 37.75 -16.15
N LEU A 701 94.69 36.62 -16.67
CA LEU A 701 93.40 35.89 -16.47
C LEU A 701 92.87 35.70 -15.03
N PRO A 702 91.60 35.26 -14.88
CA PRO A 702 91.32 33.93 -14.28
C PRO A 702 90.29 33.02 -15.06
N LYS A 703 89.85 31.90 -14.45
CA LYS A 703 88.97 30.80 -15.02
C LYS A 703 87.64 30.68 -14.22
N MET A 704 86.73 29.67 -14.25
CA MET A 704 86.62 28.22 -14.64
C MET A 704 85.07 27.87 -14.64
N HIS A 705 84.42 26.72 -14.96
CA HIS A 705 84.68 25.33 -15.46
C HIS A 705 83.32 24.76 -16.11
N PRO A 706 83.03 23.43 -16.35
CA PRO A 706 82.06 22.99 -17.40
C PRO A 706 80.98 21.91 -16.99
N TYR A 707 80.51 21.09 -17.96
CA TYR A 707 79.61 19.88 -17.95
C TYR A 707 78.07 20.09 -18.14
N LEU A 708 77.22 19.16 -18.65
CA LEU A 708 77.32 18.19 -19.79
C LEU A 708 75.96 17.43 -20.07
N PHE A 709 75.63 17.16 -21.35
CA PHE A 709 74.87 15.98 -21.93
C PHE A 709 73.47 15.47 -21.45
N ARG A 710 72.50 15.43 -22.40
CA ARG A 710 71.59 14.31 -22.85
C ARG A 710 70.32 14.90 -23.51
N ILE A 711 69.81 14.51 -24.69
CA ILE A 711 69.68 13.24 -25.46
C ILE A 711 68.59 12.29 -24.92
N VAL A 712 67.49 12.14 -25.67
CA VAL A 712 67.03 10.92 -26.41
C VAL A 712 66.25 11.39 -27.65
N LEU A 713 66.14 10.52 -28.66
CA LEU A 713 65.52 10.72 -29.99
C LEU A 713 63.99 10.89 -29.94
#